data_AF-A0A855MKD8-F1
#
_entry.id   AF-A0A855MKD8-F1
#
_cell.length_a   1.000
_cell.length_b   1.000
_cell.length_c   1.000
_cell.angle_alpha   90.00
_cell.angle_beta   90.00
_cell.angle_gamma   90.00
#
_symmetry.space_group_name_H-M   'P 1'
#
loop_
_entity.id
_entity.type
_entity.pdbx_description
1 polymer ?
#
loop_
_entity_poly.entity_id
_entity_poly.type
_entity_poly.pdbx_seq_one_letter_code
_entity_poly.pdbx_strand_id
1 'polypeptide(L)'
;MAEPRFVHLRVHSDYSMIDGLAKVGPLVKKAAALGMPALAITDFTNLCGLVKFYGGAHGVGIKPIIGADFCVESDELGDELAHLTVLAMNNAGYQNLTLLISHAYQRGYGAAGPTIDRDWLIEHQEGLILLSGGRRGDVGRFLLRGNQTQAEQCLAFYQEHFPQRYYLELIRTSRPDEESYLHAAVELATKHGIPVVATNEVCFISTDDFDAHEIRVAIHDGYTLDDPKRPRNYSPQQYMRSEEEMCELFADIPEALANSVEIAKRCNVTIRLGEYFLPQFPTGDMSTEDFLVQCSKKGLEERLEFLFPDPEVRAERRPEYDERLDIELGVINQMGFPGYFLIVMEFIQWSKDNDVPVGPGRGSGAGSLVAYALKITDLDPLEFDLLFERFLNPERVSMPDFDVDFCMEKRDKVIDHVAEMYGRDAVSQIITFGTMAAKAVIRDVGRVLGHPYGFVDRISKLVPPDPGMTLEKAFAAEPQLPEIYEADEEVKALIDMARKLEGVTRNAGKHAGGVVISPTKITDFAPLYCDSEGNHPVTQFDKNDVEYAGLVKFDFLGLRTLTIIDWALGMINARRAKQGQEPIDIAAIPLDDKKSFDMLQRSETTAVFQLESRGMKDLIKRLKPDSFEDMIALVALFRPGPLQSGMVDNFIDRKHGREAISYPDIEWQHESLKPVLEPTYGIILYQEQVMQIAQVLAGYTLGGADMLRRAMGKKNPVEMAKQRGGFEDGAKSRGVNGELAVKIFDLVEKFAGYGFNKSHSAAYALVSYQTLWLKAHYPAEFMAAVMTADMDNTDKVVGLVDECWRMGLKILPPDINSGLYHFHVNDDGEIVYGIGAIKGVGEGPIEAIIEARNQGGYFRELFDLCARTDIKKLNRRVLEKLIMSGAFDRLGPHRAALMNSLPDALKAADQHAKAEAIGQVDMFGVLADAPEQVEQSYSTVPPWPEQVVLDGERETLGLYLTGHPITQYIKEIERYAGGVRLKDMHPTDRGKMTTAVGLVLAARVMVTKRGNRIGVCTLDDRSGRLEIMLFTDALEKYQHLLEKDRILIASGQVSFDDFSGGLKMTVRELMDISEAREKYARGLAISLTDRQIDDQLLNRLRQSLEPHRSGTIPVHLYYQREDARARLRFGAAWRVTPADALLNELRTLVGNEQVELEFD
;
A
#
# COMPACT_ATOMS: atom_id res chain seq x y z
N MET A 1 19.79 -35.25 35.30
CA MET A 1 19.57 -33.79 35.29
C MET A 1 19.39 -33.36 36.74
N ALA A 2 19.94 -32.21 37.13
CA ALA A 2 19.61 -31.61 38.42
C ALA A 2 18.10 -31.31 38.46
N GLU A 3 17.49 -31.42 39.64
CA GLU A 3 16.08 -31.10 39.82
C GLU A 3 15.90 -29.58 39.72
N PRO A 4 15.01 -29.08 38.83
CA PRO A 4 14.81 -27.64 38.66
C PRO A 4 14.23 -27.02 39.93
N ARG A 5 14.79 -25.90 40.37
CA ARG A 5 14.40 -25.15 41.56
C ARG A 5 13.55 -23.92 41.23
N PHE A 6 13.60 -23.43 40.00
CA PHE A 6 12.84 -22.26 39.56
C PHE A 6 12.53 -22.29 38.06
N VAL A 7 11.39 -21.69 37.70
CA VAL A 7 10.99 -21.45 36.31
C VAL A 7 10.29 -20.09 36.16
N HIS A 8 10.60 -19.34 35.11
CA HIS A 8 9.90 -18.08 34.83
C HIS A 8 8.46 -18.32 34.39
N LEU A 9 7.51 -17.75 35.14
CA LEU A 9 6.06 -17.87 34.89
C LEU A 9 5.39 -16.59 34.37
N ARG A 10 6.11 -15.46 34.35
CA ARG A 10 5.61 -14.18 33.84
C ARG A 10 6.68 -13.51 32.99
N VAL A 11 6.53 -13.62 31.68
CA VAL A 11 7.49 -13.16 30.67
C VAL A 11 6.72 -12.60 29.49
N HIS A 12 7.06 -11.38 29.08
CA HIS A 12 6.51 -10.74 27.90
C HIS A 12 7.46 -10.93 26.72
N SER A 13 6.91 -11.35 25.59
CA SER A 13 7.58 -11.33 24.30
C SER A 13 7.26 -10.04 23.56
N ASP A 14 7.86 -9.82 22.40
CA ASP A 14 7.55 -8.68 21.54
C ASP A 14 6.07 -8.59 21.10
N TYR A 15 5.32 -9.68 21.24
CA TYR A 15 3.87 -9.70 21.03
C TYR A 15 3.07 -9.00 22.14
N SER A 16 3.66 -8.76 23.31
CA SER A 16 3.19 -7.74 24.24
C SER A 16 3.47 -6.37 23.63
N MET A 17 2.59 -5.96 22.71
CA MET A 17 2.72 -4.77 21.87
C MET A 17 2.83 -3.45 22.67
N ILE A 18 2.64 -3.49 23.98
CA ILE A 18 2.81 -2.37 24.92
C ILE A 18 4.24 -2.23 25.47
N ASP A 19 4.95 -3.33 25.75
CA ASP A 19 6.23 -3.28 26.49
C ASP A 19 7.28 -4.34 26.13
N GLY A 20 6.89 -5.53 25.67
CA GLY A 20 7.85 -6.59 25.41
C GLY A 20 8.81 -6.27 24.24
N LEU A 21 10.09 -6.60 24.44
CA LEU A 21 11.15 -6.33 23.46
C LEU A 21 11.63 -7.59 22.73
N ALA A 22 11.66 -8.72 23.46
CA ALA A 22 12.35 -9.90 23.02
C ALA A 22 11.46 -10.78 22.12
N LYS A 23 11.97 -11.10 20.92
CA LYS A 23 11.30 -12.03 20.01
C LYS A 23 11.22 -13.44 20.61
N VAL A 24 10.14 -14.16 20.31
CA VAL A 24 9.88 -15.52 20.82
C VAL A 24 11.04 -16.49 20.58
N GLY A 25 11.62 -16.52 19.39
CA GLY A 25 12.75 -17.41 19.07
C GLY A 25 13.98 -17.18 19.95
N PRO A 26 14.51 -15.94 20.03
CA PRO A 26 15.56 -15.57 20.98
C PRO A 26 15.23 -15.87 22.46
N LEU A 27 14.00 -15.65 22.92
CA LEU A 27 13.58 -15.98 24.29
C LEU A 27 13.71 -17.48 24.59
N VAL A 28 13.20 -18.33 23.71
CA VAL A 28 13.30 -19.80 23.85
C VAL A 28 14.75 -20.26 23.84
N LYS A 29 15.58 -19.69 22.96
CA LYS A 29 17.03 -19.99 22.93
C LYS A 29 17.73 -19.57 24.22
N LYS A 30 17.36 -18.42 24.80
CA LYS A 30 17.93 -17.97 26.08
C LYS A 30 17.51 -18.88 27.24
N ALA A 31 16.24 -19.30 27.31
CA ALA A 31 15.79 -20.29 28.29
C ALA A 31 16.59 -21.60 28.20
N ALA A 32 16.80 -22.11 26.97
CA ALA A 32 17.58 -23.31 26.74
C ALA A 32 19.04 -23.14 27.18
N ALA A 33 19.65 -21.99 26.87
CA ALA A 33 21.02 -21.67 27.27
C ALA A 33 21.17 -21.54 28.80
N LEU A 34 20.12 -21.12 29.51
CA LEU A 34 20.06 -21.08 30.97
C LEU A 34 19.73 -22.44 31.61
N GLY A 35 19.47 -23.48 30.82
CA GLY A 35 19.16 -24.82 31.32
C GLY A 35 17.74 -24.97 31.89
N MET A 36 16.82 -24.05 31.59
CA MET A 36 15.45 -24.09 32.10
C MET A 36 14.60 -25.13 31.34
N PRO A 37 13.89 -26.04 32.04
CA PRO A 37 13.12 -27.11 31.39
C PRO A 37 11.74 -26.66 30.88
N ALA A 38 11.24 -25.54 31.36
CA ALA A 38 9.96 -24.95 30.95
C ALA A 38 10.08 -23.42 30.89
N LEU A 39 9.12 -22.78 30.23
CA LEU A 39 9.01 -21.32 30.16
C LEU A 39 7.52 -20.97 30.02
N ALA A 40 7.05 -19.94 30.72
CA ALA A 40 5.76 -19.32 30.39
C ALA A 40 5.98 -18.04 29.58
N ILE A 41 5.13 -17.82 28.59
CA ILE A 41 4.95 -16.51 27.95
C ILE A 41 3.54 -16.06 28.31
N THR A 42 3.44 -14.85 28.85
CA THR A 42 2.21 -14.25 29.39
C THR A 42 2.00 -12.90 28.74
N ASP A 43 1.84 -12.90 27.41
CA ASP A 43 1.75 -11.64 26.68
C ASP A 43 0.50 -10.83 27.05
N PHE A 44 0.58 -9.50 26.93
CA PHE A 44 -0.48 -8.59 27.33
C PHE A 44 -1.75 -8.78 26.47
N THR A 45 -2.79 -9.36 27.08
CA THR A 45 -4.11 -9.64 26.53
C THR A 45 -4.08 -10.26 25.13
N ASN A 46 -3.11 -11.16 24.86
CA ASN A 46 -3.04 -11.84 23.57
C ASN A 46 -2.27 -13.17 23.62
N LEU A 47 -2.46 -13.98 22.58
CA LEU A 47 -1.72 -15.21 22.31
C LEU A 47 -1.03 -15.19 20.94
N CYS A 48 -0.73 -14.00 20.40
CA CYS A 48 -0.21 -13.83 19.04
C CYS A 48 1.07 -14.66 18.78
N GLY A 49 1.95 -14.76 19.78
CA GLY A 49 3.19 -15.54 19.68
C GLY A 49 3.07 -17.03 19.97
N LEU A 50 1.88 -17.54 20.29
CA LEU A 50 1.69 -18.89 20.84
C LEU A 50 2.14 -20.00 19.88
N VAL A 51 1.76 -19.94 18.61
CA VAL A 51 2.08 -21.01 17.64
C VAL A 51 3.60 -21.12 17.46
N LYS A 52 4.28 -19.98 17.31
CA LYS A 52 5.75 -19.89 17.24
C LYS A 52 6.42 -20.34 18.53
N PHE A 53 5.83 -20.00 19.67
CA PHE A 53 6.35 -20.39 20.98
C PHE A 53 6.23 -21.90 21.20
N TYR A 54 5.07 -22.47 20.93
CA TYR A 54 4.80 -23.90 21.12
C TYR A 54 5.71 -24.76 20.23
N GLY A 55 5.79 -24.44 18.93
CA GLY A 55 6.68 -25.12 18.00
C GLY A 55 8.16 -24.92 18.32
N GLY A 56 8.56 -23.68 18.64
CA GLY A 56 9.94 -23.33 18.96
C GLY A 56 10.45 -23.97 20.25
N ALA A 57 9.64 -23.97 21.31
CA ALA A 57 9.97 -24.58 22.61
C ALA A 57 10.08 -26.10 22.49
N HIS A 58 9.10 -26.74 21.84
CA HIS A 58 9.13 -28.19 21.62
C HIS A 58 10.34 -28.64 20.81
N GLY A 59 10.71 -27.88 19.77
CA GLY A 59 11.87 -28.17 18.93
C GLY A 59 13.23 -28.16 19.67
N VAL A 60 13.32 -27.50 20.82
CA VAL A 60 14.52 -27.49 21.68
C VAL A 60 14.33 -28.25 23.00
N GLY A 61 13.21 -28.96 23.17
CA GLY A 61 12.93 -29.76 24.37
C GLY A 61 12.51 -28.96 25.61
N ILE A 62 12.04 -27.72 25.45
CA ILE A 62 11.47 -26.91 26.53
C ILE A 62 9.95 -27.09 26.55
N LYS A 63 9.37 -27.27 27.74
CA LYS A 63 7.91 -27.32 27.91
C LYS A 63 7.31 -25.90 27.85
N PRO A 64 6.44 -25.58 26.87
CA PRO A 64 5.75 -24.31 26.82
C PRO A 64 4.61 -24.25 27.86
N ILE A 65 4.50 -23.15 28.59
CA ILE A 65 3.38 -22.84 29.48
C ILE A 65 2.62 -21.65 28.86
N ILE A 66 1.32 -21.83 28.66
CA ILE A 66 0.48 -20.84 27.97
C ILE A 66 -0.20 -19.96 29.01
N GLY A 67 -0.03 -18.66 28.88
CA GLY A 67 -0.76 -17.69 29.67
C GLY A 67 -0.85 -16.34 28.99
N ALA A 68 -1.53 -15.40 29.65
CA ALA A 68 -1.61 -14.01 29.25
C ALA A 68 -1.80 -13.13 30.49
N ASP A 69 -1.33 -11.88 30.38
CA ASP A 69 -1.53 -10.84 31.38
C ASP A 69 -2.72 -9.96 30.99
N PHE A 70 -3.59 -9.65 31.95
CA PHE A 70 -4.78 -8.84 31.74
C PHE A 70 -4.81 -7.63 32.67
N CYS A 71 -5.50 -6.59 32.22
CA CYS A 71 -6.03 -5.56 33.10
C CYS A 71 -7.46 -5.93 33.53
N VAL A 72 -7.72 -5.89 34.83
CA VAL A 72 -8.99 -6.27 35.44
C VAL A 72 -9.67 -5.05 36.03
N GLU A 73 -10.95 -4.90 35.71
CA GLU A 73 -11.86 -3.94 36.31
C GLU A 73 -12.62 -4.61 37.46
N SER A 74 -12.71 -3.91 38.59
CA SER A 74 -13.51 -4.34 39.73
C SER A 74 -14.23 -3.16 40.37
N ASP A 75 -15.47 -3.40 40.77
CA ASP A 75 -16.31 -2.38 41.42
C ASP A 75 -15.65 -1.81 42.68
N GLU A 76 -14.83 -2.60 43.39
CA GLU A 76 -14.15 -2.14 44.60
C GLU A 76 -13.02 -1.14 44.33
N LEU A 77 -12.35 -1.24 43.16
CA LEU A 77 -11.28 -0.31 42.75
C LEU A 77 -11.80 0.89 41.95
N GLY A 78 -13.04 0.83 41.45
CA GLY A 78 -13.61 1.87 40.60
C GLY A 78 -12.88 1.92 39.25
N ASP A 79 -12.44 3.11 38.84
CA ASP A 79 -11.78 3.34 37.54
C ASP A 79 -10.32 2.83 37.48
N GLU A 80 -9.78 2.28 38.58
CA GLU A 80 -8.39 1.86 38.66
C GLU A 80 -8.20 0.39 38.26
N LEU A 81 -7.33 0.13 37.28
CA LEU A 81 -7.09 -1.20 36.74
C LEU A 81 -6.13 -2.02 37.60
N ALA A 82 -6.51 -3.27 37.90
CA ALA A 82 -5.64 -4.27 38.50
C ALA A 82 -4.95 -5.12 37.42
N HIS A 83 -3.74 -5.62 37.69
CA HIS A 83 -3.09 -6.59 36.79
C HIS A 83 -3.40 -8.01 37.26
N LEU A 84 -3.54 -8.95 36.33
CA LEU A 84 -3.75 -10.36 36.65
C LEU A 84 -3.04 -11.23 35.59
N THR A 85 -2.29 -12.23 36.03
CA THR A 85 -1.70 -13.22 35.13
C THR A 85 -2.54 -14.48 35.15
N VAL A 86 -2.95 -14.96 33.98
CA VAL A 86 -3.80 -16.14 33.82
C VAL A 86 -3.05 -17.22 33.05
N LEU A 87 -2.92 -18.41 33.63
CA LEU A 87 -2.25 -19.57 33.03
C LEU A 87 -3.26 -20.67 32.71
N ALA A 88 -3.14 -21.26 31.52
CA ALA A 88 -3.94 -22.41 31.11
C ALA A 88 -3.33 -23.71 31.68
N MET A 89 -4.07 -24.37 32.58
CA MET A 89 -3.64 -25.63 33.19
C MET A 89 -3.85 -26.83 32.25
N ASN A 90 -4.89 -26.78 31.41
CA ASN A 90 -5.29 -27.85 30.49
C ASN A 90 -6.04 -27.25 29.27
N ASN A 91 -6.50 -28.11 28.36
CA ASN A 91 -7.24 -27.65 27.18
C ASN A 91 -8.54 -26.89 27.50
N ALA A 92 -9.24 -27.21 28.60
CA ALA A 92 -10.41 -26.42 29.02
C ALA A 92 -10.00 -25.00 29.44
N GLY A 93 -8.89 -24.88 30.18
CA GLY A 93 -8.30 -23.59 30.51
C GLY A 93 -7.82 -22.81 29.28
N TYR A 94 -7.27 -23.47 28.27
CA TYR A 94 -6.90 -22.82 27.00
C TYR A 94 -8.11 -22.23 26.28
N GLN A 95 -9.23 -22.96 26.25
CA GLN A 95 -10.48 -22.48 25.65
C GLN A 95 -11.05 -21.30 26.45
N ASN A 96 -11.10 -21.40 27.77
CA ASN A 96 -11.55 -20.31 28.63
C ASN A 96 -10.67 -19.05 28.51
N LEU A 97 -9.35 -19.22 28.42
CA LEU A 97 -8.42 -18.13 28.17
C LEU A 97 -8.69 -17.47 26.80
N THR A 98 -8.96 -18.27 25.77
CA THR A 98 -9.28 -17.80 24.43
C THR A 98 -10.59 -17.00 24.40
N LEU A 99 -11.60 -17.46 25.12
CA LEU A 99 -12.88 -16.76 25.28
C LEU A 99 -12.70 -15.44 26.05
N LEU A 100 -12.00 -15.44 27.19
CA LEU A 100 -11.74 -14.23 27.97
C LEU A 100 -11.05 -13.15 27.13
N ILE A 101 -10.02 -13.50 26.37
CA ILE A 101 -9.33 -12.58 25.46
C ILE A 101 -10.30 -12.02 24.42
N SER A 102 -11.07 -12.91 23.78
CA SER A 102 -12.00 -12.51 22.71
C SER A 102 -13.10 -11.58 23.23
N HIS A 103 -13.67 -11.88 24.40
CA HIS A 103 -14.66 -11.03 25.07
C HIS A 103 -14.09 -9.66 25.44
N ALA A 104 -12.84 -9.59 25.93
CA ALA A 104 -12.19 -8.33 26.26
C ALA A 104 -12.06 -7.38 25.05
N TYR A 105 -11.76 -7.91 23.87
CA TYR A 105 -11.71 -7.12 22.63
C TYR A 105 -13.10 -6.77 22.09
N GLN A 106 -14.05 -7.71 22.12
CA GLN A 106 -15.41 -7.50 21.59
C GLN A 106 -16.22 -6.47 22.37
N ARG A 107 -15.93 -6.28 23.68
CA ARG A 107 -16.54 -5.23 24.50
C ARG A 107 -16.20 -3.81 24.01
N GLY A 108 -15.10 -3.66 23.28
CA GLY A 108 -14.50 -2.36 22.98
C GLY A 108 -13.64 -1.87 24.16
N TYR A 109 -12.71 -0.96 23.86
CA TYR A 109 -11.70 -0.54 24.82
C TYR A 109 -11.16 0.87 24.54
N GLY A 110 -10.69 1.53 25.61
CA GLY A 110 -10.10 2.86 25.54
C GLY A 110 -8.58 2.86 25.33
N ALA A 111 -7.94 3.98 25.66
CA ALA A 111 -6.48 4.13 25.50
C ALA A 111 -5.65 3.18 26.38
N ALA A 112 -6.22 2.65 27.46
CA ALA A 112 -5.56 1.69 28.35
C ALA A 112 -5.48 0.27 27.77
N GLY A 113 -6.14 0.01 26.64
CA GLY A 113 -6.25 -1.32 26.04
C GLY A 113 -7.42 -2.14 26.60
N PRO A 114 -7.56 -3.40 26.14
CA PRO A 114 -8.65 -4.28 26.54
C PRO A 114 -8.56 -4.65 28.03
N THR A 115 -9.72 -4.67 28.67
CA THR A 115 -9.90 -4.98 30.09
C THR A 115 -10.92 -6.09 30.27
N ILE A 116 -10.81 -6.85 31.36
CA ILE A 116 -11.78 -7.89 31.73
C ILE A 116 -12.48 -7.52 33.04
N ASP A 117 -13.76 -7.87 33.15
CA ASP A 117 -14.45 -7.79 34.43
C ASP A 117 -14.03 -8.95 35.32
N ARG A 118 -13.81 -8.68 36.61
CA ARG A 118 -13.48 -9.74 37.57
C ARG A 118 -14.53 -10.87 37.56
N ASP A 119 -15.79 -10.53 37.37
CA ASP A 119 -16.90 -11.50 37.37
C ASP A 119 -16.87 -12.48 36.18
N TRP A 120 -16.27 -12.10 35.05
CA TRP A 120 -16.10 -13.02 33.92
C TRP A 120 -15.21 -14.22 34.27
N LEU A 121 -14.35 -14.08 35.29
CA LEU A 121 -13.56 -15.19 35.80
C LEU A 121 -14.42 -16.27 36.46
N ILE A 122 -15.63 -15.94 36.94
CA ILE A 122 -16.58 -16.92 37.48
C ILE A 122 -17.08 -17.82 36.36
N GLU A 123 -17.48 -17.23 35.23
CA GLU A 123 -18.01 -17.95 34.07
C GLU A 123 -16.92 -18.83 33.42
N HIS A 124 -15.69 -18.31 33.34
CA HIS A 124 -14.56 -18.97 32.67
C HIS A 124 -13.56 -19.62 33.65
N GLN A 125 -14.01 -20.07 34.83
CA GLN A 125 -13.12 -20.54 35.91
C GLN A 125 -12.40 -21.87 35.67
N GLU A 126 -12.93 -22.76 34.82
CA GLU A 126 -12.44 -24.12 34.72
C GLU A 126 -11.05 -24.18 34.05
N GLY A 127 -10.13 -24.95 34.63
CA GLY A 127 -8.82 -25.19 33.99
C GLY A 127 -7.84 -24.01 34.03
N LEU A 128 -8.16 -22.89 34.69
CA LEU A 128 -7.27 -21.74 34.85
C LEU A 128 -6.54 -21.75 36.20
N ILE A 129 -5.30 -21.23 36.19
CA ILE A 129 -4.53 -20.85 37.38
C ILE A 129 -4.29 -19.34 37.30
N LEU A 130 -4.51 -18.63 38.40
CA LEU A 130 -4.39 -17.18 38.50
C LEU A 130 -3.18 -16.80 39.36
N LEU A 131 -2.39 -15.84 38.89
CA LEU A 131 -1.40 -15.14 39.71
C LEU A 131 -1.90 -13.72 39.94
N SER A 132 -1.86 -13.28 41.19
CA SER A 132 -2.49 -12.04 41.67
C SER A 132 -2.08 -10.73 40.96
N GLY A 133 -1.01 -10.72 40.15
CA GLY A 133 -0.46 -9.49 39.56
C GLY A 133 0.46 -8.70 40.50
N GLY A 134 0.71 -9.22 41.71
CA GLY A 134 1.63 -8.65 42.68
C GLY A 134 1.11 -7.33 43.25
N ARG A 135 2.01 -6.36 43.43
CA ARG A 135 1.65 -5.01 43.94
C ARG A 135 0.65 -4.25 43.06
N ARG A 136 0.55 -4.61 41.77
CA ARG A 136 -0.41 -4.02 40.81
C ARG A 136 -1.72 -4.79 40.73
N GLY A 137 -1.79 -5.95 41.38
CA GLY A 137 -3.01 -6.71 41.56
C GLY A 137 -4.03 -5.99 42.41
N ASP A 138 -5.25 -6.49 42.41
CA ASP A 138 -6.35 -5.95 43.21
C ASP A 138 -6.05 -6.02 44.71
N VAL A 139 -5.65 -7.21 45.19
CA VAL A 139 -5.23 -7.43 46.58
C VAL A 139 -4.00 -6.55 46.91
N GLY A 140 -3.04 -6.45 45.99
CA GLY A 140 -1.82 -5.68 46.19
C GLY A 140 -2.07 -4.17 46.36
N ARG A 141 -2.95 -3.59 45.54
CA ARG A 141 -3.33 -2.17 45.65
C ARG A 141 -4.01 -1.86 46.99
N PHE A 142 -4.92 -2.72 47.46
CA PHE A 142 -5.56 -2.51 48.77
C PHE A 142 -4.59 -2.69 49.94
N LEU A 143 -3.66 -3.64 49.85
CA LEU A 143 -2.59 -3.81 50.85
C LEU A 143 -1.71 -2.56 50.95
N LEU A 144 -1.31 -1.98 49.81
CA LEU A 144 -0.51 -0.75 49.78
C LEU A 144 -1.26 0.48 50.32
N ARG A 145 -2.58 0.51 50.17
CA ARG A 145 -3.44 1.55 50.80
C ARG A 145 -3.65 1.34 52.30
N GLY A 146 -3.22 0.20 52.85
CA GLY A 146 -3.47 -0.19 54.23
C GLY A 146 -4.93 -0.59 54.50
N ASN A 147 -5.74 -0.84 53.47
CA ASN A 147 -7.14 -1.25 53.64
C ASN A 147 -7.27 -2.77 53.68
N GLN A 148 -6.95 -3.35 54.83
CA GLN A 148 -6.91 -4.81 55.01
C GLN A 148 -8.28 -5.47 54.82
N THR A 149 -9.38 -4.79 55.16
CA THR A 149 -10.73 -5.33 54.97
C THR A 149 -11.08 -5.53 53.50
N GLN A 150 -10.75 -4.57 52.63
CA GLN A 150 -10.97 -4.71 51.19
C GLN A 150 -10.03 -5.75 50.57
N ALA A 151 -8.77 -5.80 51.00
CA ALA A 151 -7.83 -6.84 50.55
C ALA A 151 -8.34 -8.27 50.88
N GLU A 152 -8.89 -8.48 52.08
CA GLU A 152 -9.50 -9.75 52.49
C GLU A 152 -10.78 -10.07 51.70
N GLN A 153 -11.59 -9.06 51.35
CA GLN A 153 -12.78 -9.23 50.50
C GLN A 153 -12.41 -9.67 49.08
N CYS A 154 -11.43 -9.01 48.44
CA CYS A 154 -10.96 -9.42 47.13
C CYS A 154 -10.34 -10.83 47.18
N LEU A 155 -9.59 -11.15 48.24
CA LEU A 155 -9.03 -12.49 48.41
C LEU A 155 -10.12 -13.57 48.54
N ALA A 156 -11.21 -13.27 49.26
CA ALA A 156 -12.31 -14.20 49.47
C ALA A 156 -12.96 -14.64 48.14
N PHE A 157 -13.09 -13.73 47.17
CA PHE A 157 -13.57 -14.04 45.82
C PHE A 157 -12.74 -15.16 45.17
N TYR A 158 -11.41 -15.03 45.18
CA TYR A 158 -10.53 -16.05 44.59
C TYR A 158 -10.48 -17.34 45.40
N GLN A 159 -10.67 -17.29 46.71
CA GLN A 159 -10.78 -18.49 47.54
C GLN A 159 -12.04 -19.29 47.22
N GLU A 160 -13.15 -18.62 46.92
CA GLU A 160 -14.42 -19.25 46.55
C GLU A 160 -14.35 -19.89 45.17
N HIS A 161 -13.89 -19.16 44.15
CA HIS A 161 -13.94 -19.61 42.75
C HIS A 161 -12.66 -20.32 42.26
N PHE A 162 -11.49 -19.99 42.84
CA PHE A 162 -10.19 -20.55 42.45
C PHE A 162 -9.43 -21.23 43.61
N PRO A 163 -10.06 -22.17 44.34
CA PRO A 163 -9.39 -22.84 45.46
C PRO A 163 -8.14 -23.59 44.97
N GLN A 164 -7.00 -23.36 45.63
CA GLN A 164 -5.68 -23.92 45.27
C GLN A 164 -5.22 -23.62 43.83
N ARG A 165 -5.84 -22.63 43.19
CA ARG A 165 -5.55 -22.17 41.82
C ARG A 165 -5.31 -20.67 41.75
N TYR A 166 -5.38 -19.96 42.86
CA TYR A 166 -4.96 -18.57 43.00
C TYR A 166 -3.68 -18.48 43.83
N TYR A 167 -2.68 -17.78 43.30
CA TYR A 167 -1.37 -17.60 43.92
C TYR A 167 -1.06 -16.12 44.10
N LEU A 168 -0.55 -15.76 45.28
CA LEU A 168 -0.01 -14.42 45.52
C LEU A 168 1.37 -14.32 44.87
N GLU A 169 1.52 -13.34 44.00
CA GLU A 169 2.73 -13.13 43.22
C GLU A 169 3.69 -12.22 43.99
N LEU A 170 4.94 -12.66 44.11
CA LEU A 170 6.01 -11.97 44.81
C LEU A 170 7.09 -11.55 43.82
N ILE A 171 7.45 -10.26 43.85
CA ILE A 171 8.37 -9.65 42.88
C ILE A 171 9.40 -8.79 43.63
N ARG A 172 10.68 -8.97 43.30
CA ARG A 172 11.80 -8.15 43.81
C ARG A 172 12.66 -7.65 42.65
N THR A 173 12.30 -6.48 42.14
CA THR A 173 12.99 -5.81 41.03
C THR A 173 13.47 -4.40 41.40
N SER A 174 13.47 -4.10 42.71
CA SER A 174 13.84 -2.80 43.29
C SER A 174 12.97 -1.63 42.79
N ARG A 175 11.69 -1.89 42.49
CA ARG A 175 10.72 -0.85 42.17
C ARG A 175 10.04 -0.33 43.44
N PRO A 176 9.45 0.88 43.41
CA PRO A 176 8.71 1.42 44.55
C PRO A 176 7.63 0.46 45.05
N ASP A 177 7.49 0.41 46.37
CA ASP A 177 6.44 -0.31 47.11
C ASP A 177 6.47 -1.85 47.03
N GLU A 178 7.43 -2.46 46.31
CA GLU A 178 7.53 -3.93 46.20
C GLU A 178 7.77 -4.63 47.53
N GLU A 179 8.74 -4.18 48.32
CA GLU A 179 9.09 -4.85 49.59
C GLU A 179 8.00 -4.64 50.66
N SER A 180 7.37 -3.46 50.67
CA SER A 180 6.24 -3.17 51.56
C SER A 180 5.02 -4.03 51.23
N TYR A 181 4.68 -4.17 49.95
CA TYR A 181 3.66 -5.11 49.49
C TYR A 181 4.03 -6.55 49.84
N LEU A 182 5.27 -6.97 49.57
CA LEU A 182 5.73 -8.35 49.76
C LEU A 182 5.56 -8.81 51.22
N HIS A 183 5.98 -7.99 52.19
CA HIS A 183 5.80 -8.34 53.61
C HIS A 183 4.31 -8.48 53.97
N ALA A 184 3.47 -7.54 53.54
CA ALA A 184 2.03 -7.58 53.81
C ALA A 184 1.35 -8.77 53.11
N ALA A 185 1.77 -9.11 51.89
CA ALA A 185 1.25 -10.24 51.13
C ALA A 185 1.63 -11.58 51.76
N VAL A 186 2.85 -11.72 52.29
CA VAL A 186 3.31 -12.93 53.01
C VAL A 186 2.54 -13.13 54.32
N GLU A 187 2.26 -12.06 55.06
CA GLU A 187 1.41 -12.11 56.25
C GLU A 187 -0.02 -12.57 55.89
N LEU A 188 -0.60 -11.99 54.83
CA LEU A 188 -1.93 -12.35 54.34
C LEU A 188 -1.98 -13.82 53.86
N ALA A 189 -0.97 -14.25 53.11
CA ALA A 189 -0.81 -15.62 52.62
C ALA A 189 -0.79 -16.63 53.78
N THR A 190 0.00 -16.35 54.82
CA THR A 190 0.13 -17.20 56.01
C THR A 190 -1.19 -17.26 56.79
N LYS A 191 -1.88 -16.13 56.95
CA LYS A 191 -3.14 -16.03 57.68
C LYS A 191 -4.28 -16.82 57.01
N HIS A 192 -4.36 -16.78 55.68
CA HIS A 192 -5.46 -17.36 54.91
C HIS A 192 -5.11 -18.70 54.24
N GLY A 193 -3.87 -19.19 54.38
CA GLY A 193 -3.41 -20.44 53.78
C GLY A 193 -3.35 -20.39 52.25
N ILE A 194 -2.98 -19.25 51.68
CA ILE A 194 -2.90 -19.03 50.23
C ILE A 194 -1.45 -19.23 49.77
N PRO A 195 -1.22 -19.97 48.68
CA PRO A 195 0.13 -20.20 48.20
C PRO A 195 0.72 -18.95 47.55
N VAL A 196 2.04 -18.81 47.62
CA VAL A 196 2.81 -17.72 47.01
C VAL A 196 3.67 -18.24 45.85
N VAL A 197 3.95 -17.40 44.86
CA VAL A 197 4.88 -17.73 43.78
C VAL A 197 5.76 -16.54 43.43
N ALA A 198 7.04 -16.79 43.20
CA ALA A 198 7.99 -15.78 42.77
C ALA A 198 8.02 -15.68 41.24
N THR A 199 8.01 -14.46 40.71
CA THR A 199 8.25 -14.14 39.30
C THR A 199 9.25 -12.99 39.20
N ASN A 200 9.74 -12.71 37.98
CA ASN A 200 10.65 -11.58 37.74
C ASN A 200 10.09 -10.55 36.73
N GLU A 201 8.84 -10.71 36.28
CA GLU A 201 8.17 -9.83 35.29
C GLU A 201 9.10 -9.48 34.10
N VAL A 202 9.61 -10.52 33.44
CA VAL A 202 10.69 -10.39 32.46
C VAL A 202 10.17 -9.75 31.17
N CYS A 203 10.78 -8.65 30.73
CA CYS A 203 10.40 -7.93 29.51
C CYS A 203 11.51 -7.93 28.44
N PHE A 204 12.75 -8.25 28.83
CA PHE A 204 13.93 -8.23 27.96
C PHE A 204 14.95 -9.32 28.33
N ILE A 205 15.91 -9.60 27.44
CA ILE A 205 16.83 -10.75 27.57
C ILE A 205 17.99 -10.44 28.52
N SER A 206 18.61 -9.27 28.39
CA SER A 206 19.80 -8.87 29.14
C SER A 206 19.65 -7.49 29.77
N THR A 207 20.44 -7.19 30.80
CA THR A 207 20.41 -5.89 31.49
C THR A 207 20.64 -4.70 30.54
N ASP A 208 21.48 -4.89 29.51
CA ASP A 208 21.84 -3.86 28.54
C ASP A 208 20.68 -3.52 27.58
N ASP A 209 19.59 -4.28 27.63
CA ASP A 209 18.40 -4.08 26.81
C ASP A 209 17.35 -3.18 27.49
N PHE A 210 17.58 -2.77 28.75
CA PHE A 210 16.64 -1.93 29.50
C PHE A 210 16.37 -0.59 28.80
N ASP A 211 17.40 0.10 28.30
CA ASP A 211 17.22 1.38 27.63
C ASP A 211 16.43 1.23 26.31
N ALA A 212 16.65 0.13 25.58
CA ALA A 212 15.89 -0.18 24.38
C ALA A 212 14.42 -0.51 24.70
N HIS A 213 14.18 -1.20 25.81
CA HIS A 213 12.83 -1.45 26.32
C HIS A 213 12.11 -0.15 26.71
N GLU A 214 12.78 0.77 27.41
CA GLU A 214 12.21 2.07 27.77
C GLU A 214 11.83 2.90 26.53
N ILE A 215 12.69 2.88 25.50
CA ILE A 215 12.38 3.50 24.20
C ILE A 215 11.16 2.83 23.57
N ARG A 216 11.08 1.50 23.59
CA ARG A 216 9.97 0.75 23.02
C ARG A 216 8.63 1.07 23.68
N VAL A 217 8.59 1.18 25.02
CA VAL A 217 7.39 1.61 25.75
C VAL A 217 7.03 3.04 25.36
N ALA A 218 8.01 3.95 25.29
CA ALA A 218 7.78 5.34 24.88
C ALA A 218 7.29 5.46 23.42
N ILE A 219 7.73 4.59 22.51
CA ILE A 219 7.21 4.53 21.13
C ILE A 219 5.71 4.20 21.14
N HIS A 220 5.29 3.24 21.98
CA HIS A 220 3.89 2.84 22.12
C HIS A 220 3.05 3.96 22.73
N ASP A 221 3.49 4.52 23.86
CA ASP A 221 2.75 5.54 24.60
C ASP A 221 2.76 6.91 23.89
N GLY A 222 3.67 7.14 22.95
CA GLY A 222 3.80 8.40 22.21
C GLY A 222 4.57 9.51 22.94
N TYR A 223 5.43 9.15 23.90
CA TYR A 223 6.27 10.09 24.66
C TYR A 223 7.71 10.14 24.14
N THR A 224 8.43 11.20 24.50
CA THR A 224 9.90 11.23 24.42
C THR A 224 10.51 10.66 25.71
N LEU A 225 11.76 10.20 25.65
CA LEU A 225 12.41 9.56 26.79
C LEU A 225 12.60 10.52 27.98
N ASP A 226 12.81 11.81 27.67
CA ASP A 226 13.02 12.91 28.61
C ASP A 226 11.74 13.54 29.15
N ASP A 227 10.56 13.16 28.64
CA ASP A 227 9.27 13.72 29.10
C ASP A 227 9.05 13.38 30.60
N PRO A 228 8.88 14.40 31.48
CA PRO A 228 8.60 14.17 32.89
C PRO A 228 7.27 13.47 33.18
N LYS A 229 6.30 13.52 32.25
CA LYS A 229 4.99 12.86 32.36
C LYS A 229 5.04 11.38 31.99
N ARG A 230 6.13 10.90 31.37
CA ARG A 230 6.29 9.51 30.99
C ARG A 230 6.26 8.60 32.22
N PRO A 231 5.40 7.57 32.27
CA PRO A 231 5.40 6.60 33.37
C PRO A 231 6.72 5.84 33.44
N ARG A 232 7.34 5.79 34.62
CA ARG A 232 8.59 5.04 34.87
C ARG A 232 8.31 3.81 35.71
N ASN A 233 7.64 2.87 35.06
CA ASN A 233 7.01 1.71 35.68
C ASN A 233 7.92 0.47 35.75
N TYR A 234 9.09 0.53 35.12
CA TYR A 234 9.99 -0.59 34.86
C TYR A 234 11.36 -0.38 35.52
N SER A 235 12.13 -1.45 35.66
CA SER A 235 13.49 -1.42 36.22
C SER A 235 14.47 -2.27 35.40
N PRO A 236 15.79 -2.01 35.51
CA PRO A 236 16.81 -2.78 34.80
C PRO A 236 16.91 -4.25 35.27
N GLN A 237 16.18 -4.64 36.34
CA GLN A 237 16.19 -6.00 36.87
C GLN A 237 15.19 -6.94 36.19
N GLN A 238 14.35 -6.42 35.29
CA GLN A 238 13.33 -7.18 34.54
C GLN A 238 13.90 -7.94 33.32
N TYR A 239 15.15 -8.40 33.42
CA TYR A 239 15.78 -9.27 32.43
C TYR A 239 15.55 -10.75 32.75
N MET A 240 15.91 -11.62 31.81
CA MET A 240 15.82 -13.07 31.97
C MET A 240 16.93 -13.61 32.90
N ARG A 241 16.71 -13.44 34.22
CA ARG A 241 17.59 -13.98 35.28
C ARG A 241 17.75 -15.49 35.18
N SER A 242 18.93 -15.98 35.53
CA SER A 242 19.23 -17.39 35.72
C SER A 242 18.52 -17.96 36.96
N GLU A 243 18.45 -19.29 37.03
CA GLU A 243 17.92 -20.00 38.20
C GLU A 243 18.67 -19.64 39.49
N GLU A 244 20.00 -19.52 39.43
CA GLU A 244 20.83 -19.20 40.60
C GLU A 244 20.57 -17.79 41.12
N GLU A 245 20.50 -16.78 40.23
CA GLU A 245 20.18 -15.41 40.60
C GLU A 245 18.81 -15.30 41.30
N MET A 246 17.80 -16.04 40.82
CA MET A 246 16.49 -16.08 41.46
C MET A 246 16.51 -16.83 42.80
N CYS A 247 17.31 -17.89 42.91
CA CYS A 247 17.51 -18.63 44.15
C CYS A 247 18.20 -17.78 45.23
N GLU A 248 19.18 -16.95 44.87
CA GLU A 248 19.81 -16.02 45.79
C GLU A 248 18.86 -14.90 46.22
N LEU A 249 18.08 -14.35 45.29
CA LEU A 249 17.15 -13.24 45.53
C LEU A 249 16.01 -13.58 46.49
N PHE A 250 15.53 -14.83 46.45
CA PHE A 250 14.43 -15.34 47.27
C PHE A 250 14.91 -16.44 48.22
N ALA A 251 16.18 -16.43 48.63
CA ALA A 251 16.73 -17.41 49.58
C ALA A 251 15.99 -17.42 50.93
N ASP A 252 15.35 -16.30 51.30
CA ASP A 252 14.49 -16.11 52.47
C ASP A 252 13.08 -16.71 52.30
N ILE A 253 12.60 -16.91 51.06
CA ILE A 253 11.28 -17.47 50.75
C ILE A 253 11.40 -18.60 49.69
N PRO A 254 12.03 -19.76 50.03
CA PRO A 254 12.25 -20.83 49.06
C PRO A 254 10.97 -21.43 48.47
N GLU A 255 9.86 -21.37 49.23
CA GLU A 255 8.54 -21.85 48.79
C GLU A 255 8.07 -21.14 47.52
N ALA A 256 8.32 -19.84 47.39
CA ALA A 256 7.91 -19.04 46.25
C ALA A 256 8.58 -19.53 44.94
N LEU A 257 9.83 -20.02 45.04
CA LEU A 257 10.56 -20.61 43.93
C LEU A 257 10.06 -22.01 43.62
N ALA A 258 9.88 -22.87 44.63
CA ALA A 258 9.39 -24.24 44.46
C ALA A 258 7.99 -24.28 43.82
N ASN A 259 7.10 -23.36 44.22
CA ASN A 259 5.77 -23.26 43.64
C ASN A 259 5.79 -22.90 42.15
N SER A 260 6.83 -22.21 41.65
CA SER A 260 6.97 -21.95 40.21
C SER A 260 7.13 -23.25 39.40
N VAL A 261 7.90 -24.21 39.95
CA VAL A 261 8.12 -25.53 39.36
C VAL A 261 6.86 -26.40 39.47
N GLU A 262 6.14 -26.33 40.59
CA GLU A 262 4.90 -27.08 40.77
C GLU A 262 3.78 -26.59 39.84
N ILE A 263 3.63 -25.28 39.65
CA ILE A 263 2.71 -24.71 38.65
C ILE A 263 3.11 -25.20 37.25
N ALA A 264 4.40 -25.13 36.89
CA ALA A 264 4.91 -25.61 35.61
C ALA A 264 4.61 -27.11 35.36
N LYS A 265 4.65 -27.95 36.40
CA LYS A 265 4.25 -29.36 36.32
C LYS A 265 2.75 -29.53 36.10
N ARG A 266 1.92 -28.71 36.76
CA ARG A 266 0.45 -28.76 36.66
C ARG A 266 -0.08 -28.31 35.29
N CYS A 267 0.58 -27.36 34.63
CA CYS A 267 0.12 -26.85 33.33
C CYS A 267 0.49 -27.80 32.18
N ASN A 268 -0.50 -28.46 31.57
CA ASN A 268 -0.34 -29.42 30.49
C ASN A 268 -1.39 -29.17 29.40
N VAL A 269 -1.06 -28.30 28.44
CA VAL A 269 -1.92 -28.01 27.28
C VAL A 269 -1.36 -28.68 26.04
N THR A 270 -2.22 -29.38 25.30
CA THR A 270 -1.87 -29.98 24.01
C THR A 270 -2.56 -29.23 22.89
N ILE A 271 -1.78 -28.61 22.01
CA ILE A 271 -2.28 -27.96 20.79
C ILE A 271 -1.98 -28.88 19.62
N ARG A 272 -3.00 -29.26 18.86
CA ARG A 272 -2.82 -29.97 17.59
C ARG A 272 -2.46 -28.96 16.52
N LEU A 273 -1.28 -29.11 15.93
CA LEU A 273 -0.77 -28.26 14.86
C LEU A 273 -0.44 -29.15 13.65
N GLY A 274 -0.68 -28.64 12.45
CA GLY A 274 -0.40 -29.34 11.18
C GLY A 274 -1.45 -30.34 10.73
N GLU A 275 -2.63 -30.38 11.37
CA GLU A 275 -3.81 -31.13 10.92
C GLU A 275 -4.86 -30.16 10.39
N TYR A 276 -5.54 -30.48 9.30
CA TYR A 276 -6.50 -29.57 8.65
C TYR A 276 -7.94 -29.80 9.11
N PHE A 277 -8.68 -28.71 9.28
CA PHE A 277 -10.10 -28.69 9.65
C PHE A 277 -10.91 -28.01 8.54
N LEU A 278 -11.53 -28.80 7.66
CA LEU A 278 -12.31 -28.28 6.53
C LEU A 278 -13.77 -27.99 6.96
N PRO A 279 -14.35 -26.84 6.57
CA PRO A 279 -15.77 -26.57 6.76
C PRO A 279 -16.63 -27.47 5.86
N GLN A 280 -17.85 -27.77 6.32
CA GLN A 280 -18.81 -28.56 5.56
C GLN A 280 -19.67 -27.64 4.69
N PHE A 281 -19.81 -28.00 3.41
CA PHE A 281 -20.73 -27.34 2.50
C PHE A 281 -22.14 -27.95 2.63
N PRO A 282 -23.23 -27.17 2.59
CA PRO A 282 -24.57 -27.71 2.71
C PRO A 282 -24.99 -28.46 1.43
N THR A 283 -24.78 -29.78 1.39
CA THR A 283 -25.08 -30.65 0.23
C THR A 283 -26.41 -31.41 0.34
N GLY A 284 -27.16 -31.22 1.44
CA GLY A 284 -28.39 -31.96 1.71
C GLY A 284 -28.10 -33.44 1.97
N ASP A 285 -28.80 -34.34 1.25
CA ASP A 285 -28.66 -35.79 1.39
C ASP A 285 -27.53 -36.40 0.53
N MET A 286 -26.90 -35.60 -0.37
CA MET A 286 -25.80 -36.06 -1.23
C MET A 286 -24.45 -35.95 -0.54
N SER A 287 -23.52 -36.82 -0.93
CA SER A 287 -22.11 -36.69 -0.55
C SER A 287 -21.49 -35.44 -1.19
N THR A 288 -20.49 -34.87 -0.52
CA THR A 288 -19.74 -33.71 -1.01
C THR A 288 -19.02 -34.01 -2.32
N GLU A 289 -18.51 -35.24 -2.46
CA GLU A 289 -17.84 -35.75 -3.65
C GLU A 289 -18.80 -35.80 -4.85
N ASP A 290 -19.98 -36.39 -4.68
CA ASP A 290 -20.95 -36.55 -5.78
C ASP A 290 -21.51 -35.20 -6.24
N PHE A 291 -21.74 -34.29 -5.29
CA PHE A 291 -22.22 -32.95 -5.59
C PHE A 291 -21.20 -32.15 -6.41
N LEU A 292 -19.90 -32.25 -6.10
CA LEU A 292 -18.84 -31.64 -6.90
C LEU A 292 -18.82 -32.19 -8.34
N VAL A 293 -18.94 -33.52 -8.50
CA VAL A 293 -18.95 -34.16 -9.83
C VAL A 293 -20.13 -33.67 -10.67
N GLN A 294 -21.32 -33.57 -10.07
CA GLN A 294 -22.50 -33.05 -10.74
C GLN A 294 -22.32 -31.59 -11.18
N CYS A 295 -21.83 -30.72 -10.28
CA CYS A 295 -21.62 -29.31 -10.58
C CYS A 295 -20.56 -29.12 -11.68
N SER A 296 -19.47 -29.88 -11.62
CA SER A 296 -18.37 -29.77 -12.58
C SER A 296 -18.79 -30.21 -13.99
N LYS A 297 -19.56 -31.30 -14.11
CA LYS A 297 -20.10 -31.74 -15.40
C LYS A 297 -21.06 -30.74 -16.01
N LYS A 298 -21.97 -30.18 -15.20
CA LYS A 298 -22.90 -29.14 -15.66
C LYS A 298 -22.14 -27.88 -16.10
N GLY A 299 -21.17 -27.43 -15.31
CA GLY A 299 -20.36 -26.26 -15.60
C GLY A 299 -19.51 -26.42 -16.87
N LEU A 300 -18.99 -27.63 -17.11
CA LEU A 300 -18.24 -27.93 -18.34
C LEU A 300 -19.13 -27.80 -19.59
N GLU A 301 -20.39 -28.27 -19.54
CA GLU A 301 -21.32 -28.11 -20.67
C GLU A 301 -21.58 -26.63 -20.99
N GLU A 302 -21.79 -25.79 -19.96
CA GLU A 302 -21.99 -24.34 -20.14
C GLU A 302 -20.76 -23.66 -20.76
N ARG A 303 -19.53 -24.05 -20.33
CA ARG A 303 -18.29 -23.51 -20.90
C ARG A 303 -18.04 -23.98 -22.32
N LEU A 304 -18.31 -25.25 -22.65
CA LEU A 304 -18.17 -25.78 -24.00
C LEU A 304 -19.18 -25.15 -24.97
N GLU A 305 -20.38 -24.83 -24.50
CA GLU A 305 -21.36 -24.06 -25.28
C GLU A 305 -20.87 -22.65 -25.62
N PHE A 306 -20.21 -22.00 -24.66
CA PHE A 306 -19.64 -20.67 -24.84
C PHE A 306 -18.41 -20.67 -25.76
N LEU A 307 -17.45 -21.58 -25.55
CA LEU A 307 -16.21 -21.67 -26.33
C LEU A 307 -16.45 -22.16 -27.76
N PHE A 308 -17.32 -23.18 -27.90
CA PHE A 308 -17.64 -23.81 -29.18
C PHE A 308 -19.16 -23.76 -29.41
N PRO A 309 -19.70 -22.62 -29.90
CA PRO A 309 -21.12 -22.52 -30.22
C PRO A 309 -21.56 -23.53 -31.28
N ASP A 310 -20.65 -23.94 -32.17
CA ASP A 310 -20.87 -24.97 -33.19
C ASP A 310 -20.81 -26.39 -32.57
N PRO A 311 -21.89 -27.18 -32.64
CA PRO A 311 -21.94 -28.54 -32.10
C PRO A 311 -20.92 -29.51 -32.73
N GLU A 312 -20.54 -29.33 -34.00
CA GLU A 312 -19.61 -30.26 -34.67
C GLU A 312 -18.19 -30.11 -34.13
N VAL A 313 -17.71 -28.87 -34.01
CA VAL A 313 -16.40 -28.55 -33.41
C VAL A 313 -16.36 -28.96 -31.95
N ARG A 314 -17.47 -28.75 -31.23
CA ARG A 314 -17.60 -29.17 -29.83
C ARG A 314 -17.44 -30.69 -29.68
N ALA A 315 -18.06 -31.48 -30.56
CA ALA A 315 -17.97 -32.93 -30.51
C ALA A 315 -16.54 -33.44 -30.77
N GLU A 316 -15.76 -32.77 -31.61
CA GLU A 316 -14.36 -33.12 -31.90
C GLU A 316 -13.43 -32.81 -30.72
N ARG A 317 -13.60 -31.65 -30.06
CA ARG A 317 -12.73 -31.19 -28.97
C ARG A 317 -13.10 -31.74 -27.59
N ARG A 318 -14.35 -32.13 -27.38
CA ARG A 318 -14.88 -32.61 -26.08
C ARG A 318 -14.10 -33.74 -25.39
N PRO A 319 -13.58 -34.78 -26.09
CA PRO A 319 -12.91 -35.90 -25.42
C PRO A 319 -11.71 -35.48 -24.55
N GLU A 320 -10.97 -34.47 -24.99
CA GLU A 320 -9.81 -33.93 -24.25
C GLU A 320 -10.22 -33.30 -22.92
N TYR A 321 -11.34 -32.58 -22.91
CA TYR A 321 -11.90 -31.93 -21.72
C TYR A 321 -12.48 -32.97 -20.75
N ASP A 322 -13.21 -33.96 -21.26
CA ASP A 322 -13.80 -35.01 -20.43
C ASP A 322 -12.71 -35.85 -19.73
N GLU A 323 -11.63 -36.23 -20.44
CA GLU A 323 -10.50 -36.98 -19.86
C GLU A 323 -9.79 -36.15 -18.77
N ARG A 324 -9.53 -34.87 -19.04
CA ARG A 324 -8.90 -33.98 -18.05
C ARG A 324 -9.78 -33.79 -16.82
N LEU A 325 -11.09 -33.60 -17.01
CA LEU A 325 -12.04 -33.41 -15.91
C LEU A 325 -12.07 -34.63 -14.98
N ASP A 326 -12.15 -35.84 -15.54
CA ASP A 326 -12.20 -37.07 -14.75
C ASP A 326 -10.91 -37.31 -13.94
N ILE A 327 -9.74 -36.99 -14.52
CA ILE A 327 -8.45 -37.07 -13.81
C ILE A 327 -8.43 -36.09 -12.63
N GLU A 328 -8.79 -34.82 -12.86
CA GLU A 328 -8.79 -33.80 -11.81
C GLU A 328 -9.78 -34.14 -10.68
N LEU A 329 -11.03 -34.51 -11.02
CA LEU A 329 -12.04 -34.92 -10.05
C LEU A 329 -11.58 -36.14 -9.23
N GLY A 330 -10.92 -37.11 -9.87
CA GLY A 330 -10.33 -38.26 -9.21
C GLY A 330 -9.30 -37.86 -8.14
N VAL A 331 -8.39 -36.94 -8.48
CA VAL A 331 -7.36 -36.43 -7.54
C VAL A 331 -7.99 -35.62 -6.41
N ILE A 332 -8.92 -34.70 -6.72
CA ILE A 332 -9.58 -33.84 -5.72
C ILE A 332 -10.32 -34.68 -4.66
N ASN A 333 -11.06 -35.69 -5.12
CA ASN A 333 -11.81 -36.57 -4.23
C ASN A 333 -10.88 -37.49 -3.41
N GLN A 334 -9.82 -38.03 -3.99
CA GLN A 334 -8.84 -38.86 -3.26
C GLN A 334 -8.10 -38.08 -2.16
N MET A 335 -7.85 -36.78 -2.37
CA MET A 335 -7.16 -35.94 -1.40
C MET A 335 -8.10 -35.32 -0.36
N GLY A 336 -9.41 -35.48 -0.50
CA GLY A 336 -10.39 -34.98 0.47
C GLY A 336 -10.65 -33.47 0.39
N PHE A 337 -10.49 -32.86 -0.80
CA PHE A 337 -10.76 -31.42 -1.01
C PHE A 337 -12.07 -31.04 -1.73
N PRO A 338 -13.10 -31.91 -1.91
CA PRO A 338 -14.28 -31.50 -2.67
C PRO A 338 -15.06 -30.37 -1.99
N GLY A 339 -15.16 -30.38 -0.67
CA GLY A 339 -15.82 -29.31 0.09
C GLY A 339 -15.16 -27.96 -0.10
N TYR A 340 -13.83 -27.92 -0.18
CA TYR A 340 -13.08 -26.69 -0.42
C TYR A 340 -13.41 -26.06 -1.78
N PHE A 341 -13.46 -26.86 -2.86
CA PHE A 341 -13.86 -26.37 -4.18
C PHE A 341 -15.31 -25.88 -4.21
N LEU A 342 -16.21 -26.56 -3.51
CA LEU A 342 -17.62 -26.17 -3.41
C LEU A 342 -17.83 -24.84 -2.69
N ILE A 343 -17.11 -24.62 -1.58
CA ILE A 343 -17.11 -23.32 -0.88
C ILE A 343 -16.63 -22.22 -1.82
N VAL A 344 -15.51 -22.45 -2.53
CA VAL A 344 -14.93 -21.44 -3.43
C VAL A 344 -15.83 -21.13 -4.60
N MET A 345 -16.42 -22.13 -5.27
CA MET A 345 -17.34 -21.85 -6.38
C MET A 345 -18.58 -21.06 -5.93
N GLU A 346 -19.07 -21.30 -4.72
CA GLU A 346 -20.32 -20.68 -4.24
C GLU A 346 -20.14 -19.17 -4.07
N PHE A 347 -19.15 -18.72 -3.29
CA PHE A 347 -19.00 -17.29 -3.04
C PHE A 347 -18.54 -16.54 -4.30
N ILE A 348 -17.82 -17.20 -5.22
CA ILE A 348 -17.44 -16.62 -6.51
C ILE A 348 -18.66 -16.43 -7.41
N GLN A 349 -19.50 -17.47 -7.52
CA GLN A 349 -20.72 -17.39 -8.31
C GLN A 349 -21.69 -16.37 -7.73
N TRP A 350 -21.89 -16.38 -6.41
CA TRP A 350 -22.67 -15.35 -5.71
C TRP A 350 -22.14 -13.94 -5.98
N SER A 351 -20.81 -13.76 -5.98
CA SER A 351 -20.19 -12.47 -6.29
C SER A 351 -20.52 -12.02 -7.71
N LYS A 352 -20.38 -12.92 -8.70
CA LYS A 352 -20.74 -12.64 -10.11
C LYS A 352 -22.23 -12.31 -10.26
N ASP A 353 -23.11 -13.00 -9.54
CA ASP A 353 -24.57 -12.80 -9.60
C ASP A 353 -25.03 -11.50 -8.91
N ASN A 354 -24.24 -10.96 -7.97
CA ASN A 354 -24.55 -9.73 -7.21
C ASN A 354 -23.73 -8.51 -7.67
N ASP A 355 -23.30 -8.49 -8.94
CA ASP A 355 -22.52 -7.41 -9.54
C ASP A 355 -21.23 -7.08 -8.75
N VAL A 356 -20.57 -8.09 -8.18
CA VAL A 356 -19.24 -7.97 -7.57
C VAL A 356 -18.19 -8.49 -8.55
N PRO A 357 -17.39 -7.60 -9.17
CA PRO A 357 -16.37 -8.01 -10.12
C PRO A 357 -15.34 -8.94 -9.47
N VAL A 358 -15.11 -10.08 -10.12
CA VAL A 358 -14.12 -11.08 -9.74
C VAL A 358 -13.06 -11.15 -10.83
N GLY A 359 -11.79 -11.28 -10.44
CA GLY A 359 -10.69 -11.47 -11.37
C GLY A 359 -10.69 -12.89 -11.96
N PRO A 360 -9.93 -13.13 -13.03
CA PRO A 360 -9.94 -14.40 -13.76
C PRO A 360 -9.34 -15.60 -13.00
N GLY A 361 -9.00 -15.43 -11.73
CA GLY A 361 -8.25 -16.35 -10.87
C GLY A 361 -6.78 -15.95 -10.73
N ARG A 362 -6.12 -16.34 -9.64
CA ARG A 362 -4.70 -16.06 -9.41
C ARG A 362 -3.91 -17.31 -9.02
N GLY A 363 -2.61 -17.26 -9.30
CA GLY A 363 -1.68 -18.30 -8.88
C GLY A 363 -1.81 -19.52 -9.77
N SER A 364 -1.60 -20.70 -9.19
CA SER A 364 -1.72 -21.95 -9.94
C SER A 364 -3.17 -22.42 -10.15
N GLY A 365 -4.16 -21.80 -9.50
CA GLY A 365 -5.57 -22.19 -9.62
C GLY A 365 -6.11 -22.15 -11.06
N ALA A 366 -5.58 -21.25 -11.89
CA ALA A 366 -5.91 -21.18 -13.32
C ALA A 366 -5.51 -22.42 -14.14
N GLY A 367 -4.70 -23.34 -13.59
CA GLY A 367 -4.34 -24.60 -14.23
C GLY A 367 -5.34 -25.74 -14.05
N SER A 368 -6.42 -25.53 -13.29
CA SER A 368 -7.48 -26.55 -13.07
C SER A 368 -8.64 -26.35 -14.03
N LEU A 369 -8.97 -27.38 -14.80
CA LEU A 369 -10.17 -27.41 -15.63
C LEU A 369 -11.44 -27.47 -14.78
N VAL A 370 -11.40 -28.17 -13.64
CA VAL A 370 -12.52 -28.17 -12.67
C VAL A 370 -12.81 -26.76 -12.18
N ALA A 371 -11.77 -25.97 -11.84
CA ALA A 371 -11.96 -24.59 -11.42
C ALA A 371 -12.58 -23.71 -12.52
N TYR A 372 -12.17 -23.91 -13.78
CA TYR A 372 -12.72 -23.18 -14.93
C TYR A 372 -14.18 -23.56 -15.22
N ALA A 373 -14.50 -24.86 -15.18
CA ALA A 373 -15.85 -25.40 -15.35
C ALA A 373 -16.81 -24.87 -14.28
N LEU A 374 -16.36 -24.79 -13.02
CA LEU A 374 -17.12 -24.24 -11.91
C LEU A 374 -17.14 -22.70 -11.86
N LYS A 375 -16.57 -22.02 -12.87
CA LYS A 375 -16.47 -20.55 -12.97
C LYS A 375 -15.67 -19.88 -11.84
N ILE A 376 -14.88 -20.67 -11.09
CA ILE A 376 -13.91 -20.17 -10.12
C ILE A 376 -12.82 -19.37 -10.85
N THR A 377 -12.36 -19.89 -11.99
CA THR A 377 -11.42 -19.21 -12.89
C THR A 377 -12.09 -18.90 -14.23
N ASP A 378 -11.53 -17.93 -14.97
CA ASP A 378 -12.07 -17.49 -16.26
C ASP A 378 -11.09 -17.71 -17.43
N LEU A 379 -10.01 -18.46 -17.20
CA LEU A 379 -9.08 -18.89 -18.25
C LEU A 379 -9.24 -20.37 -18.55
N ASP A 380 -9.25 -20.68 -19.86
CA ASP A 380 -9.18 -22.04 -20.36
C ASP A 380 -7.76 -22.60 -20.16
N PRO A 381 -7.58 -23.64 -19.31
CA PRO A 381 -6.26 -24.19 -19.06
C PRO A 381 -5.73 -25.01 -20.24
N LEU A 382 -6.57 -25.59 -21.09
CA LEU A 382 -6.13 -26.44 -22.18
C LEU A 382 -5.61 -25.61 -23.36
N GLU A 383 -6.27 -24.49 -23.67
CA GLU A 383 -5.83 -23.58 -24.75
C GLU A 383 -4.42 -23.01 -24.51
N PHE A 384 -4.02 -22.79 -23.24
CA PHE A 384 -2.73 -22.19 -22.88
C PHE A 384 -1.74 -23.17 -22.22
N ASP A 385 -1.96 -24.48 -22.32
CA ASP A 385 -1.11 -25.53 -21.73
C ASP A 385 -0.84 -25.34 -20.21
N LEU A 386 -1.87 -24.95 -19.45
CA LEU A 386 -1.77 -24.75 -18.00
C LEU A 386 -1.92 -26.10 -17.26
N LEU A 387 -1.01 -26.37 -16.34
CA LEU A 387 -0.91 -27.67 -15.66
C LEU A 387 -1.62 -27.69 -14.30
N PHE A 388 -2.45 -28.69 -14.07
CA PHE A 388 -3.17 -28.92 -12.80
C PHE A 388 -2.22 -29.39 -11.69
N GLU A 389 -1.23 -30.22 -12.01
CA GLU A 389 -0.30 -30.79 -11.02
C GLU A 389 0.60 -29.73 -10.38
N ARG A 390 0.71 -28.58 -11.03
CA ARG A 390 1.35 -27.39 -10.46
C ARG A 390 0.52 -26.77 -9.33
N PHE A 391 -0.80 -26.89 -9.42
CA PHE A 391 -1.76 -26.46 -8.40
C PHE A 391 -1.90 -27.51 -7.31
N LEU A 392 -2.34 -28.72 -7.67
CA LEU A 392 -2.57 -29.82 -6.75
C LEU A 392 -1.79 -31.05 -7.22
N ASN A 393 -0.75 -31.41 -6.47
CA ASN A 393 0.11 -32.53 -6.83
C ASN A 393 -0.39 -33.83 -6.18
N PRO A 394 -0.77 -34.86 -6.95
CA PRO A 394 -1.30 -36.12 -6.39
C PRO A 394 -0.26 -36.89 -5.56
N GLU A 395 1.03 -36.70 -5.80
CA GLU A 395 2.11 -37.38 -5.07
C GLU A 395 2.47 -36.68 -3.75
N ARG A 396 1.81 -35.56 -3.43
CA ARG A 396 2.01 -34.80 -2.20
C ARG A 396 0.70 -34.26 -1.66
N VAL A 397 0.32 -34.70 -0.46
CA VAL A 397 -0.77 -34.08 0.28
C VAL A 397 -0.33 -32.69 0.73
N SER A 398 -0.77 -31.67 -0.01
CA SER A 398 -0.66 -30.27 0.37
C SER A 398 -1.97 -29.57 0.02
N MET A 399 -2.35 -28.64 0.89
CA MET A 399 -3.57 -27.89 0.72
C MET A 399 -3.54 -27.02 -0.55
N PRO A 400 -4.61 -27.02 -1.37
CA PRO A 400 -4.77 -26.05 -2.44
C PRO A 400 -4.99 -24.65 -1.86
N ASP A 401 -4.34 -23.65 -2.45
CA ASP A 401 -4.47 -22.24 -2.07
C ASP A 401 -5.06 -21.46 -3.26
N PHE A 402 -6.36 -21.16 -3.19
CA PHE A 402 -7.02 -20.27 -4.15
C PHE A 402 -6.90 -18.82 -3.68
N ASP A 403 -6.00 -18.08 -4.33
CA ASP A 403 -6.01 -16.63 -4.26
C ASP A 403 -7.10 -16.09 -5.20
N VAL A 404 -8.03 -15.29 -4.67
CA VAL A 404 -9.10 -14.68 -5.46
C VAL A 404 -9.00 -13.16 -5.39
N ASP A 405 -9.00 -12.54 -6.56
CA ASP A 405 -9.04 -11.08 -6.69
C ASP A 405 -10.50 -10.62 -6.81
N PHE A 406 -10.93 -9.71 -5.93
CA PHE A 406 -12.23 -9.03 -5.95
C PHE A 406 -12.05 -7.53 -6.17
N CYS A 407 -13.12 -6.86 -6.60
CA CYS A 407 -13.20 -5.41 -6.56
C CYS A 407 -12.96 -4.88 -5.12
N MET A 408 -12.10 -3.87 -4.97
CA MET A 408 -11.70 -3.34 -3.66
C MET A 408 -12.88 -2.83 -2.83
N GLU A 409 -13.86 -2.17 -3.45
CA GLU A 409 -15.01 -1.55 -2.77
C GLU A 409 -16.08 -2.55 -2.34
N LYS A 410 -16.28 -3.61 -3.12
CA LYS A 410 -17.36 -4.58 -2.92
C LYS A 410 -16.90 -5.84 -2.18
N ARG A 411 -15.61 -5.94 -1.84
CA ARG A 411 -15.03 -7.09 -1.14
C ARG A 411 -15.72 -7.38 0.20
N ASP A 412 -16.01 -6.36 0.99
CA ASP A 412 -16.62 -6.56 2.32
C ASP A 412 -18.01 -7.21 2.22
N LYS A 413 -18.76 -6.98 1.13
CA LYS A 413 -20.03 -7.67 0.86
C LYS A 413 -19.86 -9.19 0.72
N VAL A 414 -18.76 -9.64 0.13
CA VAL A 414 -18.44 -11.06 -0.01
C VAL A 414 -18.12 -11.67 1.35
N ILE A 415 -17.38 -10.93 2.19
CA ILE A 415 -17.10 -11.35 3.56
C ILE A 415 -18.39 -11.49 4.37
N ASP A 416 -19.31 -10.54 4.23
CA ASP A 416 -20.60 -10.58 4.91
C ASP A 416 -21.47 -11.76 4.43
N HIS A 417 -21.53 -12.04 3.12
CA HIS A 417 -22.22 -13.23 2.59
C HIS A 417 -21.66 -14.54 3.14
N VAL A 418 -20.33 -14.68 3.13
CA VAL A 418 -19.65 -15.86 3.69
C VAL A 418 -19.94 -15.99 5.19
N ALA A 419 -19.97 -14.87 5.92
CA ALA A 419 -20.32 -14.85 7.33
C ALA A 419 -21.79 -15.21 7.60
N GLU A 420 -22.72 -14.82 6.72
CA GLU A 420 -24.13 -15.21 6.80
C GLU A 420 -24.32 -16.71 6.50
N MET A 421 -23.57 -17.26 5.52
CA MET A 421 -23.68 -18.67 5.13
C MET A 421 -23.11 -19.62 6.18
N TYR A 422 -21.90 -19.38 6.69
CA TYR A 422 -21.22 -20.28 7.62
C TYR A 422 -21.39 -19.90 9.10
N GLY A 423 -21.96 -18.73 9.36
CA GLY A 423 -22.14 -18.17 10.70
C GLY A 423 -21.04 -17.17 11.06
N ARG A 424 -21.43 -16.03 11.64
CA ARG A 424 -20.53 -14.92 11.97
C ARG A 424 -19.41 -15.32 12.94
N ASP A 425 -19.65 -16.30 13.81
CA ASP A 425 -18.66 -16.82 14.77
C ASP A 425 -17.62 -17.78 14.12
N ALA A 426 -17.93 -18.31 12.93
CA ALA A 426 -17.08 -19.26 12.20
C ALA A 426 -16.22 -18.58 11.12
N VAL A 427 -16.46 -17.29 10.87
CA VAL A 427 -15.75 -16.51 9.85
C VAL A 427 -15.05 -15.35 10.53
N SER A 428 -13.74 -15.24 10.31
CA SER A 428 -12.94 -14.15 10.84
C SER A 428 -11.91 -13.71 9.81
N GLN A 429 -11.43 -12.49 9.95
CA GLN A 429 -10.32 -12.01 9.14
C GLN A 429 -9.00 -12.37 9.81
N ILE A 430 -7.89 -12.28 9.09
CA ILE A 430 -6.57 -12.63 9.64
C ILE A 430 -5.86 -11.36 10.10
N ILE A 431 -5.20 -11.39 11.25
CA ILE A 431 -4.38 -10.26 11.70
C ILE A 431 -3.08 -10.16 10.88
N THR A 432 -2.58 -8.95 10.78
CA THR A 432 -1.23 -8.64 10.31
C THR A 432 -0.51 -7.84 11.37
N PHE A 433 0.78 -8.11 11.50
CA PHE A 433 1.63 -7.40 12.44
C PHE A 433 2.44 -6.34 11.70
N GLY A 434 2.23 -5.08 12.09
CA GLY A 434 3.11 -3.99 11.70
C GLY A 434 4.41 -4.14 12.47
N THR A 435 5.47 -4.60 11.80
CA THR A 435 6.80 -4.70 12.39
C THR A 435 7.62 -3.44 12.14
N MET A 436 8.57 -3.17 13.04
CA MET A 436 9.48 -2.03 12.92
C MET A 436 10.50 -2.27 11.79
N ALA A 437 10.12 -1.89 10.55
CA ALA A 437 11.00 -1.91 9.39
C ALA A 437 12.13 -0.87 9.50
N ALA A 438 13.27 -1.08 8.83
CA ALA A 438 14.48 -0.26 8.95
C ALA A 438 14.25 1.27 8.88
N LYS A 439 13.38 1.75 7.98
CA LYS A 439 13.03 3.19 7.89
C LYS A 439 12.12 3.66 9.02
N ALA A 440 11.14 2.85 9.38
CA ALA A 440 10.16 3.18 10.42
C ALA A 440 10.85 3.20 11.80
N VAL A 441 11.71 2.22 12.09
CA VAL A 441 12.43 2.15 13.37
C VAL A 441 13.36 3.35 13.57
N ILE A 442 14.06 3.81 12.53
CA ILE A 442 14.89 5.03 12.61
C ILE A 442 14.04 6.24 12.97
N ARG A 443 12.85 6.37 12.36
CA ARG A 443 11.91 7.47 12.62
C ARG A 443 11.33 7.43 14.03
N ASP A 444 10.88 6.26 14.45
CA ASP A 444 10.24 6.07 15.76
C ASP A 444 11.26 6.26 16.89
N VAL A 445 12.46 5.68 16.78
CA VAL A 445 13.55 5.87 17.75
C VAL A 445 14.03 7.33 17.77
N GLY A 446 14.27 7.93 16.61
CA GLY A 446 14.72 9.32 16.52
C GLY A 446 13.73 10.31 17.15
N ARG A 447 12.42 10.06 17.01
CA ARG A 447 11.37 10.84 17.68
C ARG A 447 11.44 10.71 19.20
N VAL A 448 11.59 9.48 19.72
CA VAL A 448 11.64 9.24 21.18
C VAL A 448 12.90 9.81 21.83
N LEU A 449 14.02 9.81 21.09
CA LEU A 449 15.25 10.49 21.50
C LEU A 449 15.17 12.03 21.44
N GLY A 450 14.07 12.60 20.93
CA GLY A 450 13.82 14.04 20.90
C GLY A 450 14.39 14.77 19.67
N HIS A 451 14.84 14.04 18.63
CA HIS A 451 15.38 14.69 17.44
C HIS A 451 14.28 15.29 16.55
N PRO A 452 14.53 16.44 15.87
CA PRO A 452 13.58 17.03 14.93
C PRO A 452 13.29 16.12 13.73
N TYR A 453 12.05 16.13 13.23
CA TYR A 453 11.64 15.29 12.09
C TYR A 453 12.56 15.43 10.86
N GLY A 454 13.01 16.65 10.54
CA GLY A 454 13.90 16.88 9.39
C GLY A 454 15.28 16.22 9.53
N PHE A 455 15.81 16.12 10.76
CA PHE A 455 17.07 15.43 11.04
C PHE A 455 16.93 13.93 10.81
N VAL A 456 15.87 13.33 11.36
CA VAL A 456 15.62 11.89 11.27
C VAL A 456 15.21 11.48 9.85
N ASP A 457 14.41 12.29 9.15
CA ASP A 457 14.00 12.03 7.78
C ASP A 457 15.20 11.98 6.83
N ARG A 458 16.20 12.85 7.02
CA ARG A 458 17.45 12.85 6.27
C ARG A 458 18.19 11.51 6.38
N ILE A 459 18.27 10.93 7.58
CA ILE A 459 18.92 9.64 7.83
C ILE A 459 18.07 8.51 7.22
N SER A 460 16.75 8.52 7.45
CA SER A 460 15.85 7.47 6.96
C SER A 460 15.80 7.34 5.43
N LYS A 461 16.06 8.44 4.70
CA LYS A 461 16.13 8.46 3.23
C LYS A 461 17.38 7.79 2.65
N LEU A 462 18.46 7.68 3.43
CA LEU A 462 19.68 6.97 3.01
C LEU A 462 19.48 5.45 2.97
N VAL A 463 18.51 4.93 3.72
CA VAL A 463 18.19 3.49 3.70
C VAL A 463 17.59 3.13 2.33
N PRO A 464 18.14 2.16 1.60
CA PRO A 464 17.61 1.74 0.31
C PRO A 464 16.16 1.22 0.43
N PRO A 465 15.33 1.38 -0.62
CA PRO A 465 13.91 1.03 -0.57
C PRO A 465 13.61 -0.46 -0.79
N ASP A 466 14.61 -1.34 -0.81
CA ASP A 466 14.40 -2.76 -1.12
C ASP A 466 13.45 -3.45 -0.12
N PRO A 467 12.50 -4.28 -0.59
CA PRO A 467 11.65 -5.07 0.30
C PRO A 467 12.49 -5.99 1.20
N GLY A 468 12.19 -6.00 2.51
CA GLY A 468 12.95 -6.79 3.49
C GLY A 468 14.36 -6.26 3.74
N MET A 469 14.60 -4.97 3.49
CA MET A 469 15.83 -4.29 3.90
C MET A 469 15.97 -4.29 5.41
N THR A 470 17.16 -4.68 5.88
CA THR A 470 17.58 -4.60 7.28
C THR A 470 18.66 -3.53 7.42
N LEU A 471 18.87 -3.03 8.63
CA LEU A 471 19.94 -2.08 8.94
C LEU A 471 21.31 -2.67 8.59
N GLU A 472 21.52 -3.97 8.83
CA GLU A 472 22.75 -4.67 8.44
C GLU A 472 23.00 -4.63 6.92
N LYS A 473 21.96 -4.92 6.12
CA LYS A 473 22.05 -4.84 4.65
C LYS A 473 22.21 -3.40 4.17
N ALA A 474 21.53 -2.45 4.81
CA ALA A 474 21.62 -1.03 4.46
C ALA A 474 23.04 -0.50 4.66
N PHE A 475 23.71 -0.87 5.75
CA PHE A 475 25.11 -0.54 6.01
C PHE A 475 26.07 -1.12 4.96
N ALA A 476 25.77 -2.31 4.42
CA ALA A 476 26.55 -2.90 3.34
C ALA A 476 26.28 -2.26 1.97
N ALA A 477 25.09 -1.71 1.75
CA ALA A 477 24.64 -1.16 0.47
C ALA A 477 24.96 0.33 0.29
N GLU A 478 24.86 1.14 1.36
CA GLU A 478 25.06 2.60 1.31
C GLU A 478 26.28 3.02 2.15
N PRO A 479 27.41 3.41 1.52
CA PRO A 479 28.64 3.80 2.21
C PRO A 479 28.51 5.02 3.12
N GLN A 480 27.56 5.93 2.85
CA GLN A 480 27.33 7.10 3.71
C GLN A 480 26.81 6.74 5.10
N LEU A 481 26.11 5.60 5.27
CA LEU A 481 25.57 5.18 6.57
C LEU A 481 26.69 4.87 7.59
N PRO A 482 27.71 4.06 7.26
CA PRO A 482 28.91 3.91 8.09
C PRO A 482 29.63 5.22 8.39
N GLU A 483 29.77 6.12 7.41
CA GLU A 483 30.47 7.40 7.60
C GLU A 483 29.77 8.29 8.63
N ILE A 484 28.46 8.48 8.52
CA ILE A 484 27.70 9.29 9.50
C ILE A 484 27.60 8.61 10.87
N TYR A 485 27.63 7.28 10.90
CA TYR A 485 27.60 6.51 12.14
C TYR A 485 28.88 6.69 12.96
N GLU A 486 30.04 6.80 12.31
CA GLU A 486 31.32 7.07 12.99
C GLU A 486 31.56 8.56 13.25
N ALA A 487 30.97 9.45 12.43
CA ALA A 487 31.17 10.89 12.54
C ALA A 487 30.30 11.57 13.59
N ASP A 488 29.12 11.01 13.91
CA ASP A 488 28.12 11.64 14.78
C ASP A 488 27.62 10.66 15.86
N GLU A 489 27.92 10.99 17.13
CA GLU A 489 27.53 10.19 18.29
C GLU A 489 26.00 10.09 18.46
N GLU A 490 25.23 11.10 18.04
CA GLU A 490 23.76 11.04 18.09
C GLU A 490 23.22 10.00 17.09
N VAL A 491 23.81 9.95 15.91
CA VAL A 491 23.47 8.97 14.86
C VAL A 491 23.84 7.57 15.30
N LYS A 492 24.99 7.40 15.95
CA LYS A 492 25.42 6.13 16.53
C LYS A 492 24.44 5.60 17.56
N ALA A 493 24.09 6.42 18.55
CA ALA A 493 23.12 6.05 19.59
C ALA A 493 21.75 5.68 18.99
N LEU A 494 21.26 6.44 18.02
CA LEU A 494 20.02 6.15 17.31
C LEU A 494 20.07 4.79 16.61
N ILE A 495 21.13 4.52 15.85
CA ILE A 495 21.24 3.30 15.05
C ILE A 495 21.42 2.06 15.94
N ASP A 496 22.17 2.15 17.03
CA ASP A 496 22.35 1.02 17.95
C ASP A 496 21.05 0.62 18.64
N MET A 497 20.23 1.60 19.03
CA MET A 497 18.88 1.33 19.55
C MET A 497 17.95 0.79 18.45
N ALA A 498 18.03 1.34 17.24
CA ALA A 498 17.26 0.86 16.11
C ALA A 498 17.59 -0.59 15.73
N ARG A 499 18.85 -1.04 15.87
CA ARG A 499 19.25 -2.44 15.66
C ARG A 499 18.59 -3.39 16.66
N LYS A 500 18.45 -2.99 17.92
CA LYS A 500 17.77 -3.81 18.95
C LYS A 500 16.26 -3.91 18.69
N LEU A 501 15.66 -2.85 18.15
CA LEU A 501 14.22 -2.76 17.89
C LEU A 501 13.80 -3.24 16.50
N GLU A 502 14.76 -3.52 15.60
CA GLU A 502 14.46 -3.93 14.23
C GLU A 502 13.63 -5.22 14.19
N GLY A 503 12.49 -5.14 13.49
CA GLY A 503 11.58 -6.26 13.29
C GLY A 503 10.82 -6.70 14.54
N VAL A 504 10.84 -5.90 15.62
CA VAL A 504 9.92 -6.03 16.76
C VAL A 504 8.50 -5.67 16.30
N THR A 505 7.50 -6.35 16.87
CA THR A 505 6.10 -6.08 16.58
C THR A 505 5.65 -4.75 17.21
N ARG A 506 5.16 -3.82 16.38
CA ARG A 506 4.73 -2.48 16.82
C ARG A 506 3.23 -2.42 17.13
N ASN A 507 2.41 -2.91 16.21
CA ASN A 507 0.96 -2.88 16.31
C ASN A 507 0.32 -3.99 15.49
N ALA A 508 -0.95 -4.25 15.80
CA ALA A 508 -1.83 -5.09 15.02
C ALA A 508 -2.55 -4.27 13.93
N GLY A 509 -2.83 -4.91 12.80
CA GLY A 509 -3.68 -4.40 11.75
C GLY A 509 -4.42 -5.55 11.04
N LYS A 510 -5.41 -5.23 10.21
CA LYS A 510 -6.18 -6.22 9.45
C LYS A 510 -5.43 -6.65 8.19
N HIS A 511 -5.36 -7.97 7.92
CA HIS A 511 -4.81 -8.46 6.65
C HIS A 511 -5.66 -7.94 5.49
N ALA A 512 -5.02 -7.32 4.51
CA ALA A 512 -5.70 -6.72 3.37
C ALA A 512 -6.50 -7.70 2.52
N GLY A 513 -6.28 -9.02 2.66
CA GLY A 513 -7.03 -10.06 1.95
C GLY A 513 -7.43 -11.29 2.76
N GLY A 514 -6.93 -11.47 3.98
CA GLY A 514 -6.96 -12.80 4.61
C GLY A 514 -8.27 -13.02 5.35
N VAL A 515 -9.01 -14.04 4.94
CA VAL A 515 -10.24 -14.51 5.60
C VAL A 515 -10.04 -15.97 5.97
N VAL A 516 -10.54 -16.38 7.12
CA VAL A 516 -10.52 -17.76 7.59
C VAL A 516 -11.94 -18.23 7.79
N ILE A 517 -12.22 -19.47 7.40
CA ILE A 517 -13.50 -20.15 7.64
C ILE A 517 -13.19 -21.40 8.45
N SER A 518 -13.68 -21.46 9.68
CA SER A 518 -13.59 -22.64 10.53
C SER A 518 -14.83 -23.52 10.38
N PRO A 519 -14.72 -24.85 10.61
CA PRO A 519 -15.88 -25.73 10.65
C PRO A 519 -16.77 -25.51 11.88
N THR A 520 -16.21 -24.94 12.96
CA THR A 520 -16.92 -24.57 14.19
C THR A 520 -16.66 -23.09 14.49
N LYS A 521 -16.62 -22.66 15.76
CA LYS A 521 -16.32 -21.27 16.11
C LYS A 521 -14.82 -21.01 16.00
N ILE A 522 -14.45 -19.81 15.56
CA ILE A 522 -13.04 -19.41 15.47
C ILE A 522 -12.35 -19.46 16.84
N THR A 523 -13.08 -19.12 17.89
CA THR A 523 -12.62 -19.17 19.29
C THR A 523 -12.21 -20.56 19.76
N ASP A 524 -12.64 -21.63 19.08
CA ASP A 524 -12.20 -22.99 19.42
C ASP A 524 -10.71 -23.21 19.05
N PHE A 525 -10.17 -22.38 18.16
CA PHE A 525 -8.82 -22.49 17.60
C PHE A 525 -7.94 -21.32 18.01
N ALA A 526 -8.42 -20.08 17.83
CA ALA A 526 -7.65 -18.86 18.01
C ALA A 526 -8.47 -17.76 18.69
N PRO A 527 -7.87 -16.94 19.56
CA PRO A 527 -8.53 -15.76 20.09
C PRO A 527 -8.76 -14.69 19.02
N LEU A 528 -9.74 -13.85 19.28
CA LEU A 528 -10.05 -12.70 18.45
C LEU A 528 -9.35 -11.44 18.94
N TYR A 529 -9.00 -10.58 17.99
CA TYR A 529 -8.67 -9.17 18.17
C TYR A 529 -9.74 -8.37 17.44
N CYS A 530 -10.16 -7.25 18.01
CA CYS A 530 -11.12 -6.34 17.40
C CYS A 530 -10.55 -4.92 17.39
N ASP A 531 -11.12 -4.03 16.59
CA ASP A 531 -10.81 -2.61 16.71
C ASP A 531 -11.29 -2.03 18.06
N SER A 532 -10.99 -0.76 18.33
CA SER A 532 -11.34 -0.09 19.60
C SER A 532 -12.84 -0.07 19.91
N GLU A 533 -13.69 -0.18 18.88
CA GLU A 533 -15.15 -0.21 19.03
C GLU A 533 -15.69 -1.63 19.21
N GLY A 534 -14.83 -2.65 19.19
CA GLY A 534 -15.22 -4.06 19.25
C GLY A 534 -15.68 -4.63 17.90
N ASN A 535 -15.47 -3.90 16.81
CA ASN A 535 -15.84 -4.32 15.47
C ASN A 535 -14.69 -5.05 14.75
N HIS A 536 -15.01 -5.65 13.60
CA HIS A 536 -14.05 -6.33 12.71
C HIS A 536 -13.18 -7.39 13.41
N PRO A 537 -13.78 -8.52 13.84
CA PRO A 537 -13.02 -9.59 14.47
C PRO A 537 -11.95 -10.14 13.52
N VAL A 538 -10.72 -10.20 14.01
CA VAL A 538 -9.58 -10.82 13.34
C VAL A 538 -8.93 -11.88 14.24
N THR A 539 -8.37 -12.95 13.68
CA THR A 539 -7.64 -13.97 14.44
C THR A 539 -6.33 -13.41 14.98
N GLN A 540 -5.97 -13.69 16.23
CA GLN A 540 -4.67 -13.25 16.77
C GLN A 540 -3.45 -13.96 16.17
N PHE A 541 -3.64 -15.05 15.44
CA PHE A 541 -2.57 -15.73 14.70
C PHE A 541 -2.40 -15.11 13.31
N ASP A 542 -1.14 -14.91 12.89
CA ASP A 542 -0.82 -14.38 11.56
C ASP A 542 -1.09 -15.39 10.43
N LYS A 543 -0.83 -14.99 9.18
CA LYS A 543 -1.06 -15.82 7.98
C LYS A 543 -0.48 -17.24 8.10
N ASN A 544 0.75 -17.38 8.60
CA ASN A 544 1.41 -18.69 8.63
C ASN A 544 0.96 -19.48 9.85
N ASP A 545 0.79 -18.78 10.97
CA ASP A 545 0.45 -19.40 12.24
C ASP A 545 -1.00 -19.95 12.23
N VAL A 546 -1.93 -19.26 11.56
CA VAL A 546 -3.33 -19.73 11.43
C VAL A 546 -3.47 -20.95 10.51
N GLU A 547 -2.70 -21.00 9.42
CA GLU A 547 -2.65 -22.16 8.52
C GLU A 547 -2.03 -23.37 9.23
N TYR A 548 -0.94 -23.14 10.00
CA TYR A 548 -0.31 -24.20 10.78
C TYR A 548 -1.17 -24.68 11.95
N ALA A 549 -2.07 -23.83 12.46
CA ALA A 549 -3.11 -24.22 13.41
C ALA A 549 -4.23 -25.07 12.78
N GLY A 550 -4.22 -25.25 11.46
CA GLY A 550 -5.11 -26.17 10.75
C GLY A 550 -6.34 -25.54 10.11
N LEU A 551 -6.48 -24.21 10.18
CA LEU A 551 -7.62 -23.51 9.62
C LEU A 551 -7.41 -23.18 8.16
N VAL A 552 -8.51 -23.26 7.40
CA VAL A 552 -8.52 -22.95 5.97
C VAL A 552 -8.54 -21.45 5.78
N LYS A 553 -7.50 -20.95 5.11
CA LYS A 553 -7.39 -19.57 4.71
C LYS A 553 -7.89 -19.37 3.27
N PHE A 554 -8.54 -18.23 3.05
CA PHE A 554 -8.82 -17.66 1.75
C PHE A 554 -8.22 -16.26 1.66
N ASP A 555 -7.58 -15.93 0.54
CA ASP A 555 -7.09 -14.58 0.26
C ASP A 555 -8.07 -13.89 -0.71
N PHE A 556 -8.94 -13.03 -0.16
CA PHE A 556 -9.83 -12.13 -0.88
C PHE A 556 -9.09 -10.81 -1.13
N LEU A 557 -8.30 -10.71 -2.19
CA LEU A 557 -7.52 -9.50 -2.46
C LEU A 557 -8.40 -8.44 -3.13
N GLY A 558 -8.27 -7.19 -2.69
CA GLY A 558 -8.84 -6.04 -3.40
C GLY A 558 -7.96 -5.66 -4.58
N LEU A 559 -8.36 -5.98 -5.82
CA LEU A 559 -7.70 -5.53 -7.03
C LEU A 559 -8.41 -4.29 -7.58
N ARG A 560 -7.76 -3.15 -7.46
CA ARG A 560 -8.25 -1.87 -7.99
C ARG A 560 -8.56 -1.91 -9.49
N THR A 561 -7.82 -2.69 -10.27
CA THR A 561 -8.05 -2.82 -11.72
C THR A 561 -9.44 -3.37 -12.03
N LEU A 562 -9.98 -4.25 -11.20
CA LEU A 562 -11.36 -4.74 -11.37
C LEU A 562 -12.38 -3.63 -11.11
N THR A 563 -12.11 -2.75 -10.14
CA THR A 563 -12.90 -1.54 -9.90
C THR A 563 -12.85 -0.60 -11.10
N ILE A 564 -11.69 -0.42 -11.73
CA ILE A 564 -11.53 0.37 -12.96
C ILE A 564 -12.38 -0.23 -14.09
N ILE A 565 -12.33 -1.55 -14.28
CA ILE A 565 -13.13 -2.25 -15.30
C ILE A 565 -14.63 -2.07 -15.02
N ASP A 566 -15.08 -2.23 -13.78
CA ASP A 566 -16.48 -2.05 -13.37
C ASP A 566 -16.98 -0.64 -13.68
N TRP A 567 -16.23 0.39 -13.28
CA TRP A 567 -16.59 1.78 -13.59
C TRP A 567 -16.56 2.09 -15.08
N ALA A 568 -15.58 1.56 -15.81
CA ALA A 568 -15.51 1.71 -17.27
C ALA A 568 -16.74 1.07 -17.93
N LEU A 569 -17.09 -0.16 -17.56
CA LEU A 569 -18.29 -0.84 -18.07
C LEU A 569 -19.58 -0.11 -17.67
N GLY A 570 -19.67 0.42 -16.46
CA GLY A 570 -20.79 1.23 -16.00
C GLY A 570 -21.02 2.46 -16.88
N MET A 571 -19.94 3.20 -17.20
CA MET A 571 -20.00 4.36 -18.11
C MET A 571 -20.32 3.95 -19.56
N ILE A 572 -19.68 2.90 -20.08
CA ILE A 572 -19.86 2.44 -21.45
C ILE A 572 -21.29 1.90 -21.66
N ASN A 573 -21.77 1.07 -20.75
CA ASN A 573 -23.10 0.46 -20.83
C ASN A 573 -24.21 1.53 -20.66
N ALA A 574 -24.01 2.55 -19.83
CA ALA A 574 -24.93 3.68 -19.75
C ALA A 574 -25.03 4.43 -21.10
N ARG A 575 -23.89 4.65 -21.77
CA ARG A 575 -23.87 5.28 -23.11
C ARG A 575 -24.50 4.38 -24.18
N ARG A 576 -24.21 3.09 -24.17
CA ARG A 576 -24.80 2.11 -25.10
C ARG A 576 -26.30 1.95 -24.92
N ALA A 577 -26.80 1.96 -23.67
CA ALA A 577 -28.22 1.93 -23.38
C ALA A 577 -28.96 3.15 -23.98
N LYS A 578 -28.37 4.36 -23.89
CA LYS A 578 -28.90 5.55 -24.57
C LYS A 578 -28.95 5.40 -26.10
N GLN A 579 -28.07 4.58 -26.67
CA GLN A 579 -27.99 4.29 -28.11
C GLN A 579 -28.77 3.03 -28.53
N GLY A 580 -29.40 2.31 -27.60
CA GLY A 580 -30.13 1.06 -27.87
C GLY A 580 -29.24 -0.13 -28.24
N GLN A 581 -27.97 -0.15 -27.84
CA GLN A 581 -27.04 -1.25 -28.07
C GLN A 581 -26.97 -2.20 -26.87
N GLU A 582 -26.62 -3.46 -27.12
CA GLU A 582 -26.43 -4.46 -26.06
C GLU A 582 -25.22 -4.12 -25.17
N PRO A 583 -25.30 -4.46 -23.86
CA PRO A 583 -24.21 -4.24 -22.91
C PRO A 583 -22.97 -5.05 -23.31
N ILE A 584 -21.80 -4.55 -22.96
CA ILE A 584 -20.54 -5.26 -23.18
C ILE A 584 -20.33 -6.25 -22.05
N ASP A 585 -20.08 -7.50 -22.42
CA ASP A 585 -19.47 -8.49 -21.54
C ASP A 585 -17.96 -8.56 -21.81
N ILE A 586 -17.16 -8.25 -20.78
CA ILE A 586 -15.70 -8.23 -20.86
C ILE A 586 -15.10 -9.64 -20.99
N ALA A 587 -15.82 -10.69 -20.57
CA ALA A 587 -15.37 -12.08 -20.68
C ALA A 587 -15.50 -12.62 -22.10
N ALA A 588 -16.36 -12.01 -22.93
CA ALA A 588 -16.65 -12.42 -24.30
C ALA A 588 -15.79 -11.70 -25.36
N ILE A 589 -14.77 -10.94 -24.96
CA ILE A 589 -13.91 -10.23 -25.92
C ILE A 589 -13.01 -11.21 -26.69
N PRO A 590 -12.77 -10.98 -28.00
CA PRO A 590 -11.86 -11.81 -28.77
C PRO A 590 -10.42 -11.57 -28.30
N LEU A 591 -9.59 -12.62 -28.24
CA LEU A 591 -8.19 -12.53 -27.77
C LEU A 591 -7.19 -12.12 -28.87
N ASP A 592 -7.65 -11.93 -30.10
CA ASP A 592 -6.87 -11.60 -31.29
C ASP A 592 -7.21 -10.20 -31.88
N ASP A 593 -7.83 -9.31 -31.10
CA ASP A 593 -8.22 -7.97 -31.56
C ASP A 593 -7.01 -7.11 -32.01
N LYS A 594 -7.00 -6.76 -33.30
CA LYS A 594 -5.91 -5.99 -33.92
C LYS A 594 -5.74 -4.60 -33.32
N LYS A 595 -6.81 -3.88 -33.00
CA LYS A 595 -6.71 -2.52 -32.46
C LYS A 595 -5.99 -2.50 -31.11
N SER A 596 -6.23 -3.49 -30.29
CA SER A 596 -5.57 -3.69 -29.00
C SER A 596 -4.06 -3.88 -29.19
N PHE A 597 -3.65 -4.81 -30.06
CA PHE A 597 -2.23 -5.04 -30.35
C PHE A 597 -1.56 -3.84 -31.06
N ASP A 598 -2.24 -3.14 -31.96
CA ASP A 598 -1.73 -1.93 -32.59
C ASP A 598 -1.40 -0.83 -31.57
N MET A 599 -2.25 -0.67 -30.54
CA MET A 599 -1.98 0.27 -29.44
C MET A 599 -0.83 -0.19 -28.56
N LEU A 600 -0.74 -1.49 -28.27
CA LEU A 600 0.36 -2.09 -27.53
C LEU A 600 1.70 -1.89 -28.26
N GLN A 601 1.74 -2.12 -29.58
CA GLN A 601 2.91 -1.92 -30.44
C GLN A 601 3.34 -0.44 -30.52
N ARG A 602 2.41 0.50 -30.39
CA ARG A 602 2.70 1.94 -30.24
C ARG A 602 3.25 2.32 -28.87
N SER A 603 3.33 1.35 -27.94
CA SER A 603 3.79 1.53 -26.55
C SER A 603 2.96 2.54 -25.76
N GLU A 604 1.67 2.67 -26.08
CA GLU A 604 0.69 3.54 -25.40
C GLU A 604 0.11 2.83 -24.15
N THR A 605 0.96 2.24 -23.32
CA THR A 605 0.56 1.35 -22.20
C THR A 605 0.52 2.00 -20.83
N THR A 606 0.53 3.34 -20.72
CA THR A 606 0.22 3.96 -19.41
C THR A 606 -1.22 3.61 -19.03
N ALA A 607 -1.49 3.39 -17.74
CA ALA A 607 -2.76 2.87 -17.23
C ALA A 607 -3.16 1.46 -17.72
N VAL A 608 -2.35 0.78 -18.55
CA VAL A 608 -2.57 -0.64 -18.89
C VAL A 608 -1.90 -1.48 -17.81
N PHE A 609 -2.71 -2.29 -17.15
CA PHE A 609 -2.32 -3.01 -15.94
C PHE A 609 -1.01 -3.80 -16.11
N GLN A 610 -0.12 -3.74 -15.11
CA GLN A 610 1.25 -4.29 -15.08
C GLN A 610 2.24 -3.80 -16.16
N LEU A 611 1.77 -3.15 -17.24
CA LEU A 611 2.57 -2.78 -18.41
C LEU A 611 2.96 -1.30 -18.46
N GLU A 612 2.86 -0.59 -17.34
CA GLU A 612 2.96 0.87 -17.28
C GLU A 612 4.40 1.41 -17.21
N SER A 613 5.32 0.61 -16.66
CA SER A 613 6.68 1.07 -16.34
C SER A 613 7.47 1.45 -17.60
N ARG A 614 8.38 2.43 -17.47
CA ARG A 614 9.23 2.88 -18.58
C ARG A 614 10.04 1.73 -19.20
N GLY A 615 10.68 0.92 -18.36
CA GLY A 615 11.46 -0.22 -18.85
C GLY A 615 10.58 -1.26 -19.57
N MET A 616 9.33 -1.45 -19.14
CA MET A 616 8.39 -2.34 -19.82
C MET A 616 7.97 -1.77 -21.17
N LYS A 617 7.69 -0.47 -21.25
CA LYS A 617 7.40 0.22 -22.52
C LYS A 617 8.55 0.08 -23.52
N ASP A 618 9.79 0.22 -23.05
CA ASP A 618 10.97 0.02 -23.87
C ASP A 618 11.06 -1.43 -24.39
N LEU A 619 10.74 -2.40 -23.53
CA LEU A 619 10.68 -3.80 -23.91
C LEU A 619 9.59 -4.06 -24.97
N ILE A 620 8.38 -3.54 -24.77
CA ILE A 620 7.25 -3.66 -25.71
C ILE A 620 7.61 -3.06 -27.07
N LYS A 621 8.25 -1.89 -27.10
CA LYS A 621 8.69 -1.23 -28.34
C LYS A 621 9.67 -2.08 -29.15
N ARG A 622 10.55 -2.82 -28.47
CA ARG A 622 11.54 -3.73 -29.09
C ARG A 622 10.91 -5.06 -29.49
N LEU A 623 10.06 -5.62 -28.64
CA LEU A 623 9.41 -6.91 -28.86
C LEU A 623 8.36 -6.86 -29.96
N LYS A 624 7.58 -5.77 -30.02
CA LYS A 624 6.37 -5.64 -30.85
C LYS A 624 5.45 -6.86 -30.69
N PRO A 625 4.81 -7.01 -29.52
CA PRO A 625 3.88 -8.10 -29.28
C PRO A 625 2.70 -8.04 -30.27
N ASP A 626 2.29 -9.19 -30.80
CA ASP A 626 1.23 -9.33 -31.79
C ASP A 626 0.25 -10.47 -31.45
N SER A 627 0.45 -11.14 -30.32
CA SER A 627 -0.40 -12.21 -29.82
C SER A 627 -0.60 -12.14 -28.30
N PHE A 628 -1.60 -12.86 -27.79
CA PHE A 628 -1.85 -12.96 -26.35
C PHE A 628 -0.71 -13.67 -25.61
N GLU A 629 -0.10 -14.72 -26.20
CA GLU A 629 1.06 -15.42 -25.63
C GLU A 629 2.27 -14.49 -25.41
N ASP A 630 2.48 -13.49 -26.29
CA ASP A 630 3.50 -12.47 -26.04
C ASP A 630 3.20 -11.63 -24.80
N MET A 631 1.93 -11.36 -24.51
CA MET A 631 1.54 -10.62 -23.30
C MET A 631 1.82 -11.44 -22.04
N ILE A 632 1.53 -12.76 -22.08
CA ILE A 632 1.88 -13.69 -21.00
C ILE A 632 3.40 -13.68 -20.78
N ALA A 633 4.18 -13.71 -21.88
CA ALA A 633 5.64 -13.70 -21.82
C ALA A 633 6.21 -12.37 -21.32
N LEU A 634 5.63 -11.22 -21.70
CA LEU A 634 6.08 -9.89 -21.26
C LEU A 634 6.11 -9.76 -19.73
N VAL A 635 5.04 -10.21 -19.06
CA VAL A 635 4.93 -10.19 -17.60
C VAL A 635 5.99 -11.09 -16.93
N ALA A 636 6.32 -12.21 -17.56
CA ALA A 636 7.37 -13.12 -17.07
C ALA A 636 8.79 -12.56 -17.32
N LEU A 637 9.03 -11.94 -18.47
CA LEU A 637 10.34 -11.47 -18.93
C LEU A 637 10.81 -10.18 -18.25
N PHE A 638 9.91 -9.30 -17.83
CA PHE A 638 10.29 -8.00 -17.27
C PHE A 638 10.72 -8.07 -15.79
N ARG A 639 11.83 -8.78 -15.54
CA ARG A 639 12.42 -8.99 -14.21
C ARG A 639 13.95 -8.88 -14.24
N PRO A 640 14.60 -8.47 -13.14
CA PRO A 640 16.06 -8.29 -13.12
C PRO A 640 16.86 -9.49 -13.62
N GLY A 641 16.45 -10.72 -13.28
CA GLY A 641 17.12 -11.95 -13.72
C GLY A 641 17.08 -12.16 -15.24
N PRO A 642 15.90 -12.34 -15.85
CA PRO A 642 15.74 -12.44 -17.30
C PRO A 642 16.42 -11.32 -18.10
N LEU A 643 16.28 -10.04 -17.68
CA LEU A 643 16.93 -8.91 -18.36
C LEU A 643 18.46 -8.99 -18.34
N GLN A 644 19.07 -9.45 -17.24
CA GLN A 644 20.53 -9.56 -17.13
C GLN A 644 21.10 -10.78 -17.84
N SER A 645 20.29 -11.80 -18.06
CA SER A 645 20.71 -13.07 -18.68
C SER A 645 20.82 -13.03 -20.21
N GLY A 646 20.37 -11.96 -20.86
CA GLY A 646 20.26 -11.87 -22.32
C GLY A 646 19.10 -12.67 -22.92
N MET A 647 18.33 -13.41 -22.11
CA MET A 647 17.20 -14.23 -22.55
C MET A 647 16.12 -13.41 -23.26
N VAL A 648 15.89 -12.19 -22.80
CA VAL A 648 14.92 -11.25 -23.41
C VAL A 648 15.34 -10.89 -24.83
N ASP A 649 16.63 -10.67 -25.05
CA ASP A 649 17.16 -10.30 -26.37
C ASP A 649 17.05 -11.50 -27.34
N ASN A 650 17.40 -12.70 -26.88
CA ASN A 650 17.23 -13.93 -27.68
C ASN A 650 15.76 -14.17 -28.04
N PHE A 651 14.82 -13.95 -27.11
CA PHE A 651 13.38 -14.09 -27.38
C PHE A 651 12.94 -13.14 -28.50
N ILE A 652 13.37 -11.87 -28.43
CA ILE A 652 13.08 -10.84 -29.42
C ILE A 652 13.73 -11.17 -30.77
N ASP A 653 14.98 -11.64 -30.77
CA ASP A 653 15.72 -11.93 -32.01
C ASP A 653 15.17 -13.17 -32.73
N ARG A 654 14.82 -14.23 -31.99
CA ARG A 654 14.17 -15.44 -32.54
C ARG A 654 12.78 -15.15 -33.08
N LYS A 655 11.96 -14.38 -32.34
CA LYS A 655 10.62 -13.97 -32.80
C LYS A 655 10.67 -13.24 -34.15
N HIS A 656 11.58 -12.29 -34.30
CA HIS A 656 11.73 -11.49 -35.52
C HIS A 656 12.54 -12.20 -36.62
N GLY A 657 12.91 -13.48 -36.44
CA GLY A 657 13.67 -14.26 -37.42
C GLY A 657 15.11 -13.79 -37.64
N ARG A 658 15.68 -13.02 -36.69
CA ARG A 658 17.09 -12.59 -36.72
C ARG A 658 18.04 -13.67 -36.24
N GLU A 659 17.55 -14.57 -35.39
CA GLU A 659 18.23 -15.77 -34.92
C GLU A 659 17.40 -17.01 -35.29
N ALA A 660 18.04 -18.13 -35.61
CA ALA A 660 17.36 -19.38 -35.90
C ALA A 660 16.71 -19.96 -34.62
N ILE A 661 15.47 -20.43 -34.73
CA ILE A 661 14.77 -21.07 -33.61
C ILE A 661 15.37 -22.46 -33.38
N SER A 662 15.81 -22.74 -32.16
CA SER A 662 16.31 -24.04 -31.70
C SER A 662 15.64 -24.44 -30.40
N TYR A 663 15.48 -25.74 -30.16
CA TYR A 663 14.66 -26.27 -29.06
C TYR A 663 15.49 -27.06 -28.02
N PRO A 664 16.17 -26.41 -27.04
CA PRO A 664 16.29 -24.96 -26.80
C PRO A 664 17.59 -24.29 -27.36
N ASP A 665 18.58 -25.10 -27.72
CA ASP A 665 19.92 -24.67 -28.12
C ASP A 665 20.34 -25.28 -29.47
N ILE A 666 21.28 -24.66 -30.19
CA ILE A 666 21.69 -25.10 -31.54
C ILE A 666 22.29 -26.52 -31.50
N GLU A 667 23.14 -26.80 -30.50
CA GLU A 667 23.80 -28.10 -30.35
C GLU A 667 22.94 -29.07 -29.53
N TRP A 668 22.25 -28.56 -28.52
CA TRP A 668 21.54 -29.37 -27.52
C TRP A 668 20.03 -29.27 -27.70
N GLN A 669 19.52 -29.70 -28.85
CA GLN A 669 18.08 -29.72 -29.17
C GLN A 669 17.54 -31.11 -29.50
N HIS A 670 16.24 -31.28 -29.30
CA HIS A 670 15.53 -32.50 -29.66
C HIS A 670 14.13 -32.18 -30.20
N GLU A 671 13.70 -32.88 -31.25
CA GLU A 671 12.41 -32.62 -31.93
C GLU A 671 11.21 -32.79 -30.99
N SER A 672 11.31 -33.71 -30.01
CA SER A 672 10.26 -33.90 -29.00
C SER A 672 10.01 -32.68 -28.11
N LEU A 673 10.95 -31.73 -28.03
CA LEU A 673 10.78 -30.49 -27.26
C LEU A 673 10.04 -29.41 -28.01
N LYS A 674 9.81 -29.58 -29.32
CA LYS A 674 9.13 -28.59 -30.15
C LYS A 674 7.73 -28.23 -29.61
N PRO A 675 6.82 -29.18 -29.31
CA PRO A 675 5.48 -28.83 -28.84
C PRO A 675 5.48 -28.01 -27.54
N VAL A 676 6.44 -28.25 -26.66
CA VAL A 676 6.54 -27.59 -25.34
C VAL A 676 7.11 -26.17 -25.45
N LEU A 677 8.04 -25.95 -26.38
CA LEU A 677 8.81 -24.72 -26.50
C LEU A 677 8.41 -23.85 -27.71
N GLU A 678 7.49 -24.31 -28.55
CA GLU A 678 6.96 -23.57 -29.69
C GLU A 678 6.31 -22.22 -29.28
N PRO A 679 5.47 -22.14 -28.22
CA PRO A 679 4.88 -20.88 -27.79
C PRO A 679 5.90 -19.81 -27.35
N THR A 680 7.13 -20.24 -27.01
CA THR A 680 8.20 -19.35 -26.53
C THR A 680 9.42 -19.33 -27.46
N TYR A 681 9.25 -19.73 -28.72
CA TYR A 681 10.31 -19.71 -29.74
C TYR A 681 11.59 -20.44 -29.32
N GLY A 682 11.45 -21.57 -28.62
CA GLY A 682 12.58 -22.38 -28.15
C GLY A 682 13.21 -21.93 -26.83
N ILE A 683 12.68 -20.88 -26.17
CA ILE A 683 13.22 -20.38 -24.90
C ILE A 683 12.47 -21.01 -23.72
N ILE A 684 13.20 -21.50 -22.72
CA ILE A 684 12.63 -22.04 -21.49
C ILE A 684 12.27 -20.87 -20.56
N LEU A 685 10.99 -20.49 -20.52
CA LEU A 685 10.51 -19.32 -19.76
C LEU A 685 9.67 -19.72 -18.55
N TYR A 686 8.85 -20.77 -18.68
CA TYR A 686 7.86 -21.13 -17.67
C TYR A 686 8.23 -22.35 -16.83
N GLN A 687 7.70 -22.43 -15.62
CA GLN A 687 7.82 -23.60 -14.73
C GLN A 687 7.09 -24.81 -15.32
N GLU A 688 5.94 -24.57 -15.93
CA GLU A 688 5.12 -25.57 -16.62
C GLU A 688 5.89 -26.20 -17.79
N GLN A 689 6.67 -25.40 -18.54
CA GLN A 689 7.56 -25.92 -19.58
C GLN A 689 8.66 -26.82 -19.00
N VAL A 690 9.23 -26.47 -17.85
CA VAL A 690 10.20 -27.35 -17.16
C VAL A 690 9.57 -28.69 -16.79
N MET A 691 8.32 -28.68 -16.35
CA MET A 691 7.58 -29.89 -16.01
C MET A 691 7.28 -30.74 -17.25
N GLN A 692 6.80 -30.12 -18.33
CA GLN A 692 6.54 -30.78 -19.61
C GLN A 692 7.82 -31.34 -20.25
N ILE A 693 8.96 -30.64 -20.15
CA ILE A 693 10.26 -31.16 -20.61
C ILE A 693 10.60 -32.46 -19.88
N ALA A 694 10.42 -32.51 -18.55
CA ALA A 694 10.68 -33.73 -17.78
C ALA A 694 9.71 -34.87 -18.13
N GLN A 695 8.43 -34.55 -18.36
CA GLN A 695 7.43 -35.52 -18.79
C GLN A 695 7.73 -36.09 -20.18
N VAL A 696 8.06 -35.25 -21.16
CA VAL A 696 8.25 -35.64 -22.56
C VAL A 696 9.62 -36.30 -22.77
N LEU A 697 10.68 -35.74 -22.20
CA LEU A 697 12.05 -36.20 -22.44
C LEU A 697 12.43 -37.37 -21.53
N ALA A 698 12.12 -37.29 -20.22
CA ALA A 698 12.54 -38.29 -19.23
C ALA A 698 11.41 -39.22 -18.76
N GLY A 699 10.17 -38.99 -19.19
CA GLY A 699 9.03 -39.84 -18.83
C GLY A 699 8.59 -39.75 -17.37
N TYR A 700 8.82 -38.61 -16.74
CA TYR A 700 8.30 -38.31 -15.42
C TYR A 700 6.77 -38.27 -15.44
N THR A 701 6.16 -38.63 -14.32
CA THR A 701 4.78 -38.22 -14.01
C THR A 701 4.74 -36.70 -13.86
N LEU A 702 3.60 -36.06 -14.11
CA LEU A 702 3.46 -34.62 -13.92
C LEU A 702 3.67 -34.21 -12.45
N GLY A 703 3.25 -35.05 -11.49
CA GLY A 703 3.53 -34.88 -10.07
C GLY A 703 5.03 -34.96 -9.72
N GLY A 704 5.74 -35.95 -10.28
CA GLY A 704 7.19 -36.07 -10.14
C GLY A 704 7.95 -34.91 -10.79
N ALA A 705 7.42 -34.36 -11.89
CA ALA A 705 7.99 -33.19 -12.55
C ALA A 705 7.83 -31.90 -11.72
N ASP A 706 6.72 -31.72 -10.99
CA ASP A 706 6.59 -30.61 -10.02
C ASP A 706 7.63 -30.71 -8.89
N MET A 707 7.90 -31.94 -8.42
CA MET A 707 8.92 -32.23 -7.41
C MET A 707 10.33 -31.89 -7.91
N LEU A 708 10.64 -32.23 -9.16
CA LEU A 708 11.89 -31.81 -9.82
C LEU A 708 12.05 -30.29 -9.81
N ARG A 709 11.00 -29.56 -10.22
CA ARG A 709 11.03 -28.08 -10.23
C ARG A 709 11.23 -27.51 -8.81
N ARG A 710 10.67 -28.12 -7.76
CA ARG A 710 10.93 -27.70 -6.36
C ARG A 710 12.39 -27.91 -5.97
N ALA A 711 12.96 -29.05 -6.33
CA ALA A 711 14.36 -29.37 -6.04
C ALA A 711 15.29 -28.33 -6.68
N MET A 712 15.02 -27.96 -7.94
CA MET A 712 15.74 -26.89 -8.65
C MET A 712 15.61 -25.53 -7.95
N GLY A 713 14.41 -25.17 -7.49
CA GLY A 713 14.18 -23.92 -6.76
C GLY A 713 14.92 -23.84 -5.41
N LYS A 714 14.96 -24.95 -4.65
CA LYS A 714 15.65 -25.01 -3.35
C LYS A 714 17.18 -25.15 -3.46
N LYS A 715 17.71 -25.47 -4.65
CA LYS A 715 19.14 -25.68 -4.92
C LYS A 715 19.83 -26.63 -3.93
N ASN A 716 19.14 -27.67 -3.49
CA ASN A 716 19.72 -28.67 -2.59
C ASN A 716 20.65 -29.61 -3.37
N PRO A 717 21.97 -29.62 -3.11
CA PRO A 717 22.93 -30.41 -3.90
C PRO A 717 22.63 -31.92 -3.92
N VAL A 718 22.13 -32.47 -2.81
CA VAL A 718 21.89 -33.91 -2.66
C VAL A 718 20.68 -34.35 -3.48
N GLU A 719 19.58 -33.59 -3.39
CA GLU A 719 18.36 -33.86 -4.16
C GLU A 719 18.59 -33.67 -5.66
N MET A 720 19.34 -32.63 -6.06
CA MET A 720 19.65 -32.38 -7.46
C MET A 720 20.44 -33.53 -8.10
N ALA A 721 21.41 -34.11 -7.40
CA ALA A 721 22.16 -35.26 -7.89
C ALA A 721 21.26 -36.48 -8.13
N LYS A 722 20.31 -36.73 -7.22
CA LYS A 722 19.34 -37.84 -7.34
C LYS A 722 18.41 -37.64 -8.54
N GLN A 723 17.87 -36.44 -8.70
CA GLN A 723 16.99 -36.09 -9.81
C GLN A 723 17.71 -36.13 -11.16
N ARG A 724 18.99 -35.70 -11.21
CA ARG A 724 19.83 -35.76 -12.42
C ARG A 724 20.01 -37.20 -12.91
N GLY A 725 20.30 -38.13 -12.01
CA GLY A 725 20.39 -39.56 -12.36
C GLY A 725 19.07 -40.12 -12.90
N GLY A 726 17.95 -39.83 -12.23
CA GLY A 726 16.63 -40.25 -12.69
C GLY A 726 16.23 -39.67 -14.05
N PHE A 727 16.60 -38.41 -14.32
CA PHE A 727 16.36 -37.77 -15.62
C PHE A 727 17.15 -38.43 -16.76
N GLU A 728 18.42 -38.77 -16.52
CA GLU A 728 19.27 -39.45 -17.51
C GLU A 728 18.76 -40.85 -17.85
N ASP A 729 18.41 -41.65 -16.82
CA ASP A 729 17.88 -43.00 -17.02
C ASP A 729 16.52 -42.98 -17.73
N GLY A 730 15.66 -42.02 -17.36
CA GLY A 730 14.38 -41.76 -18.03
C GLY A 730 14.55 -41.38 -19.50
N ALA A 731 15.51 -40.50 -19.80
CA ALA A 731 15.81 -40.08 -21.16
C ALA A 731 16.32 -41.24 -22.02
N LYS A 732 17.22 -42.08 -21.49
CA LYS A 732 17.69 -43.30 -22.16
C LYS A 732 16.55 -44.27 -22.45
N SER A 733 15.61 -44.42 -21.52
CA SER A 733 14.43 -45.29 -21.70
C SER A 733 13.52 -44.86 -22.86
N ARG A 734 13.53 -43.56 -23.20
CA ARG A 734 12.79 -42.96 -24.32
C ARG A 734 13.61 -42.80 -25.61
N GLY A 735 14.83 -43.34 -25.64
CA GLY A 735 15.69 -43.30 -26.82
C GLY A 735 16.45 -41.98 -27.04
N VAL A 736 16.49 -41.10 -26.05
CA VAL A 736 17.26 -39.85 -26.09
C VAL A 736 18.70 -40.12 -25.62
N ASN A 737 19.69 -39.49 -26.26
CA ASN A 737 21.09 -39.62 -25.86
C ASN A 737 21.30 -39.08 -24.43
N GLY A 738 21.94 -39.88 -23.56
CA GLY A 738 22.19 -39.51 -22.16
C GLY A 738 23.02 -38.23 -22.00
N GLU A 739 24.02 -38.00 -22.84
CA GLU A 739 24.84 -36.78 -22.80
C GLU A 739 24.00 -35.55 -23.19
N LEU A 740 23.16 -35.67 -24.21
CA LEU A 740 22.22 -34.62 -24.62
C LEU A 740 21.22 -34.33 -23.50
N ALA A 741 20.65 -35.36 -22.87
CA ALA A 741 19.71 -35.21 -21.77
C ALA A 741 20.32 -34.48 -20.56
N VAL A 742 21.55 -34.83 -20.20
CA VAL A 742 22.27 -34.18 -19.09
C VAL A 742 22.58 -32.71 -19.41
N LYS A 743 22.91 -32.38 -20.66
CA LYS A 743 23.12 -30.99 -21.07
C LYS A 743 21.83 -30.17 -21.11
N ILE A 744 20.73 -30.77 -21.57
CA ILE A 744 19.41 -30.14 -21.49
C ILE A 744 19.02 -29.93 -20.01
N PHE A 745 19.32 -30.88 -19.12
CA PHE A 745 19.10 -30.73 -17.69
C PHE A 745 19.89 -29.55 -17.10
N ASP A 746 21.18 -29.39 -17.46
CA ASP A 746 22.00 -28.26 -17.01
C ASP A 746 21.41 -26.90 -17.48
N LEU A 747 20.86 -26.84 -18.70
CA LEU A 747 20.16 -25.66 -19.20
C LEU A 747 18.87 -25.42 -18.42
N VAL A 748 18.05 -26.45 -18.24
CA VAL A 748 16.80 -26.38 -17.46
C VAL A 748 17.09 -25.92 -16.03
N GLU A 749 18.13 -26.42 -15.36
CA GLU A 749 18.52 -25.98 -14.02
C GLU A 749 18.88 -24.48 -13.99
N LYS A 750 19.65 -24.02 -14.98
CA LYS A 750 20.01 -22.61 -15.12
C LYS A 750 18.79 -21.72 -15.31
N PHE A 751 17.83 -22.13 -16.14
CA PHE A 751 16.61 -21.37 -16.43
C PHE A 751 15.54 -21.51 -15.35
N ALA A 752 15.47 -22.64 -14.63
CA ALA A 752 14.53 -22.86 -13.53
C ALA A 752 14.74 -21.87 -12.38
N GLY A 753 15.97 -21.33 -12.21
CA GLY A 753 16.22 -20.22 -11.29
C GLY A 753 15.46 -18.93 -11.62
N TYR A 754 15.00 -18.77 -12.86
CA TYR A 754 14.24 -17.63 -13.36
C TYR A 754 12.84 -17.99 -13.87
N GLY A 755 12.52 -19.29 -13.94
CA GLY A 755 11.28 -19.80 -14.51
C GLY A 755 10.05 -19.26 -13.78
N PHE A 756 9.09 -18.74 -14.57
CA PHE A 756 7.88 -18.13 -14.03
C PHE A 756 6.66 -19.05 -14.13
N ASN A 757 5.68 -18.87 -13.25
CA ASN A 757 4.45 -19.68 -13.28
C ASN A 757 3.52 -19.13 -14.38
N LYS A 758 3.30 -19.93 -15.45
CA LYS A 758 2.50 -19.55 -16.61
C LYS A 758 1.05 -19.27 -16.22
N SER A 759 0.46 -20.10 -15.36
CA SER A 759 -0.92 -19.93 -14.87
C SER A 759 -1.16 -18.57 -14.22
N HIS A 760 -0.29 -18.14 -13.30
CA HIS A 760 -0.37 -16.80 -12.71
C HIS A 760 -0.11 -15.69 -13.75
N SER A 761 0.86 -15.88 -14.65
CA SER A 761 1.17 -14.89 -15.70
C SER A 761 -0.01 -14.69 -16.66
N ALA A 762 -0.66 -15.78 -17.07
CA ALA A 762 -1.78 -15.78 -18.01
C ALA A 762 -3.00 -15.07 -17.43
N ALA A 763 -3.34 -15.35 -16.17
CA ALA A 763 -4.44 -14.69 -15.49
C ALA A 763 -4.27 -13.17 -15.43
N TYR A 764 -3.08 -12.70 -15.04
CA TYR A 764 -2.79 -11.27 -14.98
C TYR A 764 -2.70 -10.65 -16.38
N ALA A 765 -2.16 -11.38 -17.36
CA ALA A 765 -2.12 -10.95 -18.75
C ALA A 765 -3.54 -10.77 -19.35
N LEU A 766 -4.52 -11.57 -18.93
CA LEU A 766 -5.92 -11.38 -19.33
C LEU A 766 -6.46 -10.05 -18.82
N VAL A 767 -6.24 -9.69 -17.55
CA VAL A 767 -6.64 -8.38 -17.01
C VAL A 767 -5.93 -7.23 -17.75
N SER A 768 -4.64 -7.42 -18.07
CA SER A 768 -3.89 -6.46 -18.90
C SER A 768 -4.49 -6.32 -20.30
N TYR A 769 -4.94 -7.42 -20.92
CA TYR A 769 -5.60 -7.41 -22.21
C TYR A 769 -6.97 -6.74 -22.16
N GLN A 770 -7.77 -7.01 -21.14
CA GLN A 770 -9.06 -6.35 -20.93
C GLN A 770 -8.90 -4.83 -20.79
N THR A 771 -7.92 -4.38 -19.99
CA THR A 771 -7.64 -2.93 -19.85
C THR A 771 -7.12 -2.31 -21.16
N LEU A 772 -6.30 -3.04 -21.92
CA LEU A 772 -5.83 -2.64 -23.25
C LEU A 772 -6.99 -2.51 -24.24
N TRP A 773 -7.90 -3.48 -24.26
CA TRP A 773 -9.06 -3.49 -25.15
C TRP A 773 -10.01 -2.34 -24.83
N LEU A 774 -10.33 -2.13 -23.54
CA LEU A 774 -11.16 -1.00 -23.10
C LEU A 774 -10.54 0.33 -23.51
N LYS A 775 -9.23 0.50 -23.33
CA LYS A 775 -8.53 1.71 -23.73
C LYS A 775 -8.49 1.91 -25.26
N ALA A 776 -8.43 0.83 -26.05
CA ALA A 776 -8.36 0.90 -27.50
C ALA A 776 -9.70 1.24 -28.15
N HIS A 777 -10.82 0.74 -27.59
CA HIS A 777 -12.16 0.93 -28.14
C HIS A 777 -12.96 2.06 -27.46
N TYR A 778 -12.77 2.26 -26.15
CA TYR A 778 -13.48 3.26 -25.33
C TYR A 778 -12.49 4.08 -24.46
N PRO A 779 -11.57 4.84 -25.10
CA PRO A 779 -10.49 5.52 -24.39
C PRO A 779 -10.98 6.59 -23.40
N ALA A 780 -12.09 7.28 -23.68
CA ALA A 780 -12.60 8.35 -22.83
C ALA A 780 -13.14 7.80 -21.50
N GLU A 781 -14.00 6.79 -21.57
CA GLU A 781 -14.62 6.14 -20.41
C GLU A 781 -13.59 5.35 -19.61
N PHE A 782 -12.69 4.61 -20.27
CA PHE A 782 -11.62 3.91 -19.60
C PHE A 782 -10.71 4.87 -18.83
N MET A 783 -10.29 5.97 -19.47
CA MET A 783 -9.38 6.91 -18.81
C MET A 783 -10.04 7.67 -17.67
N ALA A 784 -11.33 8.02 -17.79
CA ALA A 784 -12.09 8.56 -16.67
C ALA A 784 -12.14 7.58 -15.48
N ALA A 785 -12.32 6.28 -15.73
CA ALA A 785 -12.32 5.26 -14.69
C ALA A 785 -10.94 5.13 -14.01
N VAL A 786 -9.84 5.14 -14.78
CA VAL A 786 -8.48 5.10 -14.23
C VAL A 786 -8.19 6.34 -13.38
N MET A 787 -8.54 7.53 -13.87
CA MET A 787 -8.37 8.78 -13.13
C MET A 787 -9.17 8.78 -11.82
N THR A 788 -10.37 8.19 -11.84
CA THR A 788 -11.18 8.00 -10.64
C THR A 788 -10.51 7.08 -9.63
N ALA A 789 -9.90 5.98 -10.10
CA ALA A 789 -9.25 5.01 -9.21
C ALA A 789 -7.96 5.51 -8.56
N ASP A 790 -7.30 6.50 -9.16
CA ASP A 790 -6.10 7.14 -8.63
C ASP A 790 -6.37 8.58 -8.13
N MET A 791 -7.63 8.96 -7.87
CA MET A 791 -7.99 10.35 -7.54
C MET A 791 -7.26 10.89 -6.29
N ASP A 792 -7.01 10.02 -5.31
CA ASP A 792 -6.30 10.39 -4.08
C ASP A 792 -4.82 10.75 -4.32
N ASN A 793 -4.24 10.21 -5.40
CA ASN A 793 -2.84 10.40 -5.75
C ASN A 793 -2.70 11.37 -6.92
N THR A 794 -2.61 12.66 -6.59
CA THR A 794 -2.53 13.72 -7.59
C THR A 794 -1.35 13.59 -8.54
N ASP A 795 -0.21 13.08 -8.08
CA ASP A 795 0.98 12.91 -8.94
C ASP A 795 0.72 11.91 -10.07
N LYS A 796 -0.04 10.84 -9.78
CA LYS A 796 -0.49 9.89 -10.81
C LYS A 796 -1.55 10.51 -11.72
N VAL A 797 -2.51 11.24 -11.16
CA VAL A 797 -3.54 11.94 -11.96
C VAL A 797 -2.90 12.86 -12.99
N VAL A 798 -1.86 13.62 -12.62
CA VAL A 798 -1.11 14.46 -13.58
C VAL A 798 -0.58 13.64 -14.76
N GLY A 799 0.05 12.49 -14.47
CA GLY A 799 0.57 11.60 -15.52
C GLY A 799 -0.53 11.02 -16.43
N LEU A 800 -1.72 10.79 -15.89
CA LEU A 800 -2.90 10.31 -16.65
C LEU A 800 -3.51 11.43 -17.51
N VAL A 801 -3.58 12.66 -16.98
CA VAL A 801 -4.02 13.85 -17.73
C VAL A 801 -3.13 14.10 -18.94
N ASP A 802 -1.81 14.01 -18.76
CA ASP A 802 -0.85 14.13 -19.86
C ASP A 802 -1.10 13.08 -20.96
N GLU A 803 -1.45 11.86 -20.56
CA GLU A 803 -1.79 10.80 -21.50
C GLU A 803 -3.11 11.08 -22.23
N CYS A 804 -4.14 11.59 -21.54
CA CYS A 804 -5.40 12.01 -22.17
C CYS A 804 -5.15 13.02 -23.28
N TRP A 805 -4.36 14.06 -22.99
CA TRP A 805 -4.02 15.09 -23.98
C TRP A 805 -3.23 14.53 -25.15
N ARG A 806 -2.30 13.60 -24.90
CA ARG A 806 -1.56 12.91 -25.96
C ARG A 806 -2.46 12.05 -26.84
N MET A 807 -3.50 11.43 -26.27
CA MET A 807 -4.52 10.67 -26.99
C MET A 807 -5.53 11.57 -27.73
N GLY A 808 -5.49 12.88 -27.52
CA GLY A 808 -6.42 13.84 -28.11
C GLY A 808 -7.75 13.96 -27.37
N LEU A 809 -7.86 13.43 -26.15
CA LEU A 809 -9.04 13.56 -25.30
C LEU A 809 -9.07 14.94 -24.65
N LYS A 810 -10.26 15.55 -24.60
CA LYS A 810 -10.47 16.85 -23.98
C LYS A 810 -10.92 16.67 -22.53
N ILE A 811 -10.22 17.34 -21.61
CA ILE A 811 -10.54 17.37 -20.18
C ILE A 811 -11.09 18.75 -19.85
N LEU A 812 -12.25 18.78 -19.21
CA LEU A 812 -12.90 19.99 -18.71
C LEU A 812 -12.54 20.22 -17.23
N PRO A 813 -12.49 21.49 -16.77
CA PRO A 813 -12.32 21.79 -15.35
C PRO A 813 -13.48 21.25 -14.51
N PRO A 814 -13.28 21.11 -13.19
CA PRO A 814 -14.38 20.84 -12.27
C PRO A 814 -15.46 21.90 -12.45
N ASP A 815 -16.72 21.50 -12.28
CA ASP A 815 -17.88 22.40 -12.33
C ASP A 815 -18.89 21.90 -11.31
N ILE A 816 -19.42 22.77 -10.46
CA ILE A 816 -20.39 22.37 -9.43
C ILE A 816 -21.72 21.91 -10.05
N ASN A 817 -22.07 22.47 -11.21
CA ASN A 817 -23.32 22.16 -11.87
C ASN A 817 -23.28 20.81 -12.59
N SER A 818 -22.26 20.54 -13.40
CA SER A 818 -22.14 19.26 -14.12
C SER A 818 -21.31 18.19 -13.40
N GLY A 819 -20.40 18.57 -12.51
CA GLY A 819 -19.46 17.68 -11.84
C GLY A 819 -20.14 16.62 -10.96
N LEU A 820 -19.54 15.42 -10.95
CA LEU A 820 -19.87 14.36 -10.01
C LEU A 820 -18.70 14.20 -9.03
N TYR A 821 -18.86 13.34 -8.03
CA TYR A 821 -17.77 13.01 -7.12
C TYR A 821 -16.58 12.43 -7.90
N HIS A 822 -16.84 11.42 -8.72
CA HIS A 822 -15.88 10.80 -9.64
C HIS A 822 -15.74 11.55 -10.97
N PHE A 823 -14.67 11.25 -11.72
CA PHE A 823 -14.54 11.69 -13.10
C PHE A 823 -15.64 11.04 -13.94
N HIS A 824 -16.25 11.79 -14.84
CA HIS A 824 -17.29 11.25 -15.72
C HIS A 824 -17.12 11.77 -17.14
N VAL A 825 -17.74 11.08 -18.09
CA VAL A 825 -17.72 11.44 -19.51
C VAL A 825 -19.06 12.06 -19.88
N ASN A 826 -19.03 13.23 -20.52
CA ASN A 826 -20.24 13.87 -21.04
C ASN A 826 -20.72 13.20 -22.35
N ASP A 827 -21.91 13.56 -22.84
CA ASP A 827 -22.46 12.94 -24.07
C ASP A 827 -21.60 13.23 -25.32
N ASP A 828 -20.78 14.29 -25.29
CA ASP A 828 -19.83 14.68 -26.35
C ASP A 828 -18.51 13.88 -26.30
N GLY A 829 -18.31 13.03 -25.29
CA GLY A 829 -17.10 12.23 -25.13
C GLY A 829 -15.91 12.96 -24.47
N GLU A 830 -16.17 14.08 -23.81
CA GLU A 830 -15.18 14.85 -23.03
C GLU A 830 -15.19 14.41 -21.55
N ILE A 831 -14.02 14.39 -20.92
CA ILE A 831 -13.87 14.00 -19.52
C ILE A 831 -14.06 15.23 -18.63
N VAL A 832 -15.05 15.20 -17.76
CA VAL A 832 -15.29 16.23 -16.74
C VAL A 832 -14.58 15.84 -15.45
N TYR A 833 -13.85 16.80 -14.88
CA TYR A 833 -13.08 16.58 -13.66
C TYR A 833 -14.00 16.19 -12.48
N GLY A 834 -13.60 15.16 -11.73
CA GLY A 834 -14.29 14.77 -10.50
C GLY A 834 -14.02 15.77 -9.38
N ILE A 835 -15.07 16.18 -8.66
CA ILE A 835 -14.95 17.12 -7.54
C ILE A 835 -14.18 16.47 -6.36
N GLY A 836 -14.21 15.14 -6.25
CA GLY A 836 -13.45 14.37 -5.24
C GLY A 836 -11.93 14.47 -5.38
N ALA A 837 -11.42 14.78 -6.57
CA ALA A 837 -9.98 14.88 -6.81
C ALA A 837 -9.35 16.20 -6.28
N ILE A 838 -10.16 17.12 -5.75
CA ILE A 838 -9.70 18.44 -5.28
C ILE A 838 -9.09 18.31 -3.87
N LYS A 839 -7.79 18.61 -3.74
CA LYS A 839 -7.09 18.58 -2.45
C LYS A 839 -7.73 19.52 -1.43
N GLY A 840 -8.08 18.96 -0.28
CA GLY A 840 -8.64 19.70 0.85
C GLY A 840 -10.16 19.80 0.84
N VAL A 841 -10.84 19.16 -0.10
CA VAL A 841 -12.29 18.94 -0.09
C VAL A 841 -12.56 17.50 0.36
N GLY A 842 -13.36 17.32 1.42
CA GLY A 842 -13.75 15.99 1.88
C GLY A 842 -14.96 15.44 1.12
N GLU A 843 -15.22 14.14 1.26
CA GLU A 843 -16.36 13.44 0.63
C GLU A 843 -17.73 14.01 1.05
N GLY A 844 -17.98 14.12 2.36
CA GLY A 844 -19.26 14.62 2.89
C GLY A 844 -19.69 16.01 2.35
N PRO A 845 -18.80 17.01 2.27
CA PRO A 845 -19.08 18.27 1.59
C PRO A 845 -19.55 18.13 0.13
N ILE A 846 -18.99 17.19 -0.62
CA ILE A 846 -19.30 16.99 -2.05
C ILE A 846 -20.66 16.32 -2.21
N GLU A 847 -20.93 15.29 -1.40
CA GLU A 847 -22.24 14.64 -1.36
C GLU A 847 -23.34 15.65 -1.06
N ALA A 848 -23.12 16.55 -0.09
CA ALA A 848 -24.08 17.61 0.25
C ALA A 848 -24.36 18.56 -0.94
N ILE A 849 -23.33 18.92 -1.72
CA ILE A 849 -23.49 19.76 -2.93
C ILE A 849 -24.33 19.00 -3.97
N ILE A 850 -24.01 17.73 -4.21
CA ILE A 850 -24.71 16.90 -5.21
C ILE A 850 -26.17 16.67 -4.79
N GLU A 851 -26.42 16.41 -3.50
CA GLU A 851 -27.78 16.24 -2.95
C GLU A 851 -28.60 17.53 -3.09
N ALA A 852 -28.03 18.68 -2.70
CA ALA A 852 -28.68 19.98 -2.86
C ALA A 852 -28.99 20.29 -4.32
N ARG A 853 -28.09 19.93 -5.25
CA ARG A 853 -28.30 20.04 -6.70
C ARG A 853 -29.45 19.15 -7.18
N ASN A 854 -29.49 17.89 -6.74
CA ASN A 854 -30.51 16.93 -7.16
C ASN A 854 -31.91 17.33 -6.65
N GLN A 855 -32.02 17.97 -5.48
CA GLN A 855 -33.28 18.45 -4.93
C GLN A 855 -33.77 19.76 -5.57
N GLY A 856 -32.88 20.72 -5.83
CA GLY A 856 -33.26 22.07 -6.28
C GLY A 856 -32.85 22.45 -7.72
N GLY A 857 -32.25 21.53 -8.49
CA GLY A 857 -31.72 21.80 -9.83
C GLY A 857 -30.36 22.50 -9.84
N TYR A 858 -29.92 22.97 -11.02
CA TYR A 858 -28.65 23.68 -11.19
C TYR A 858 -28.57 24.94 -10.32
N PHE A 859 -27.40 25.22 -9.77
CA PHE A 859 -27.12 26.44 -9.03
C PHE A 859 -26.96 27.61 -9.99
N ARG A 860 -27.60 28.73 -9.66
CA ARG A 860 -27.54 29.94 -10.48
C ARG A 860 -26.33 30.80 -10.15
N GLU A 861 -26.02 30.93 -8.86
CA GLU A 861 -24.96 31.82 -8.35
C GLU A 861 -24.34 31.26 -7.05
N LEU A 862 -23.26 31.89 -6.58
CA LEU A 862 -22.61 31.55 -5.30
C LEU A 862 -23.56 31.65 -4.11
N PHE A 863 -24.39 32.69 -4.05
CA PHE A 863 -25.36 32.90 -2.96
C PHE A 863 -26.44 31.81 -2.94
N ASP A 864 -26.90 31.35 -4.11
CA ASP A 864 -27.87 30.27 -4.25
C ASP A 864 -27.31 28.94 -3.71
N LEU A 865 -26.03 28.64 -4.00
CA LEU A 865 -25.36 27.47 -3.42
C LEU A 865 -25.26 27.56 -1.89
N CYS A 866 -24.80 28.71 -1.36
CA CYS A 866 -24.64 28.90 0.08
C CYS A 866 -25.98 28.84 0.82
N ALA A 867 -27.08 29.31 0.22
CA ALA A 867 -28.41 29.26 0.82
C ALA A 867 -29.00 27.84 0.84
N ARG A 868 -28.75 27.04 -0.22
CA ARG A 868 -29.32 25.70 -0.38
C ARG A 868 -28.54 24.59 0.32
N THR A 869 -27.32 24.88 0.76
CA THR A 869 -26.41 23.86 1.34
C THR A 869 -26.08 24.20 2.78
N ASP A 870 -26.09 23.21 3.67
CA ASP A 870 -25.78 23.43 5.09
C ASP A 870 -24.33 23.90 5.30
N ILE A 871 -24.18 25.11 5.84
CA ILE A 871 -22.89 25.77 6.15
C ILE A 871 -22.09 24.98 7.19
N LYS A 872 -22.73 24.15 8.02
CA LYS A 872 -22.02 23.24 8.93
C LYS A 872 -21.25 22.15 8.17
N LYS A 873 -21.75 21.74 7.01
CA LYS A 873 -21.10 20.75 6.14
C LYS A 873 -20.09 21.41 5.19
N LEU A 874 -20.41 22.58 4.64
CA LEU A 874 -19.51 23.35 3.77
C LEU A 874 -18.77 24.45 4.54
N ASN A 875 -17.57 24.13 5.01
CA ASN A 875 -16.73 25.13 5.65
C ASN A 875 -16.14 26.13 4.62
N ARG A 876 -15.73 27.32 5.12
CA ARG A 876 -15.11 28.35 4.29
C ARG A 876 -13.89 27.85 3.51
N ARG A 877 -13.04 27.04 4.14
CA ARG A 877 -11.81 26.50 3.52
C ARG A 877 -12.12 25.62 2.30
N VAL A 878 -13.21 24.86 2.32
CA VAL A 878 -13.67 24.02 1.20
C VAL A 878 -14.12 24.90 0.04
N LEU A 879 -14.92 25.93 0.30
CA LEU A 879 -15.36 26.88 -0.73
C LEU A 879 -14.20 27.65 -1.36
N GLU A 880 -13.22 28.07 -0.56
CA GLU A 880 -11.99 28.69 -1.04
C GLU A 880 -11.24 27.76 -2.00
N LYS A 881 -11.10 26.47 -1.64
CA LYS A 881 -10.44 25.47 -2.48
C LYS A 881 -11.23 25.16 -3.76
N LEU A 882 -12.56 25.11 -3.70
CA LEU A 882 -13.42 24.94 -4.87
C LEU A 882 -13.32 26.13 -5.86
N ILE A 883 -13.23 27.36 -5.36
CA ILE A 883 -13.02 28.55 -6.21
C ILE A 883 -11.62 28.52 -6.82
N MET A 884 -10.59 28.23 -6.04
CA MET A 884 -9.21 28.13 -6.54
C MET A 884 -9.06 27.03 -7.60
N SER A 885 -9.82 25.94 -7.47
CA SER A 885 -9.87 24.82 -8.41
C SER A 885 -10.63 25.12 -9.72
N GLY A 886 -11.36 26.24 -9.81
CA GLY A 886 -12.17 26.58 -10.99
C GLY A 886 -13.59 26.02 -11.01
N ALA A 887 -14.04 25.37 -9.93
CA ALA A 887 -15.36 24.75 -9.85
C ALA A 887 -16.54 25.74 -9.97
N PHE A 888 -16.26 27.03 -9.73
CA PHE A 888 -17.22 28.14 -9.78
C PHE A 888 -17.05 29.06 -11.00
N ASP A 889 -16.15 28.74 -11.94
CA ASP A 889 -15.80 29.65 -13.04
C ASP A 889 -16.99 30.00 -13.95
N ARG A 890 -18.03 29.17 -13.96
CA ARG A 890 -19.29 29.41 -14.70
C ARG A 890 -20.31 30.24 -13.94
N LEU A 891 -20.19 30.34 -12.61
CA LEU A 891 -21.20 30.92 -11.71
C LEU A 891 -20.90 32.38 -11.34
N GLY A 892 -19.66 32.82 -11.49
CA GLY A 892 -19.23 34.17 -11.13
C GLY A 892 -18.49 34.90 -12.24
N PRO A 893 -18.36 36.23 -12.14
CA PRO A 893 -17.68 37.03 -13.17
C PRO A 893 -16.17 36.76 -13.23
N HIS A 894 -15.52 36.54 -12.08
CA HIS A 894 -14.12 36.09 -11.97
C HIS A 894 -13.81 35.54 -10.56
N ARG A 895 -12.81 34.65 -10.45
CA ARG A 895 -12.43 33.97 -9.18
C ARG A 895 -12.15 34.95 -8.01
N ALA A 896 -11.52 36.09 -8.29
CA ALA A 896 -11.22 37.10 -7.27
C ALA A 896 -12.48 37.72 -6.63
N ALA A 897 -13.54 37.96 -7.42
CA ALA A 897 -14.80 38.47 -6.91
C ALA A 897 -15.51 37.42 -6.06
N LEU A 898 -15.54 36.16 -6.53
CA LEU A 898 -16.10 35.03 -5.80
C LEU A 898 -15.43 34.87 -4.42
N MET A 899 -14.09 34.83 -4.40
CA MET A 899 -13.30 34.69 -3.17
C MET A 899 -13.58 35.82 -2.17
N ASN A 900 -13.70 37.06 -2.65
CA ASN A 900 -13.97 38.21 -1.78
C ASN A 900 -15.43 38.27 -1.31
N SER A 901 -16.38 37.75 -2.09
CA SER A 901 -17.81 37.69 -1.75
C SER A 901 -18.19 36.52 -0.82
N LEU A 902 -17.32 35.51 -0.66
CA LEU A 902 -17.56 34.34 0.19
C LEU A 902 -18.01 34.67 1.63
N PRO A 903 -17.35 35.58 2.38
CA PRO A 903 -17.73 35.84 3.76
C PRO A 903 -19.13 36.42 3.88
N ASP A 904 -19.54 37.27 2.93
CA ASP A 904 -20.85 37.90 2.91
C ASP A 904 -21.94 36.90 2.49
N ALA A 905 -21.65 36.03 1.51
CA ALA A 905 -22.54 34.94 1.11
C ALA A 905 -22.83 33.96 2.25
N LEU A 906 -21.79 33.54 2.98
CA LEU A 906 -21.93 32.66 4.15
C LEU A 906 -22.73 33.32 5.27
N LYS A 907 -22.53 34.63 5.48
CA LYS A 907 -23.26 35.39 6.50
C LYS A 907 -24.75 35.52 6.17
N ALA A 908 -25.07 35.80 4.91
CA ALA A 908 -26.46 35.87 4.44
C ALA A 908 -27.18 34.52 4.57
N ALA A 909 -26.50 33.43 4.22
CA ALA A 909 -27.04 32.09 4.36
C ALA A 909 -27.25 31.66 5.83
N ASP A 910 -26.32 31.99 6.73
CA ASP A 910 -26.46 31.71 8.18
C ASP A 910 -27.61 32.53 8.80
N GLN A 911 -27.81 33.77 8.35
CA GLN A 911 -28.96 34.59 8.76
C GLN A 911 -30.29 33.98 8.28
N HIS A 912 -30.33 33.47 7.04
CA HIS A 912 -31.51 32.81 6.48
C HIS A 912 -31.84 31.51 7.25
N ALA A 913 -30.84 30.65 7.48
CA ALA A 913 -31.01 29.41 8.23
C ALA A 913 -31.48 29.65 9.67
N LYS A 914 -30.98 30.72 10.33
CA LYS A 914 -31.44 31.13 11.66
C LYS A 914 -32.88 31.63 11.65
N ALA A 915 -33.28 32.42 10.64
CA ALA A 915 -34.65 32.89 10.52
C ALA A 915 -35.64 31.73 10.31
N GLU A 916 -35.27 30.76 9.48
CA GLU A 916 -36.06 29.55 9.22
C GLU A 916 -36.19 28.67 10.48
N ALA A 917 -35.09 28.41 11.19
CA ALA A 917 -35.08 27.59 12.41
C ALA A 917 -35.90 28.20 13.56
N ILE A 918 -36.01 29.53 13.61
CA ILE A 918 -36.80 30.27 14.62
C ILE A 918 -38.29 30.33 14.22
N GLY A 919 -38.67 29.85 13.02
CA GLY A 919 -40.04 29.92 12.51
C GLY A 919 -40.50 31.36 12.25
N GLN A 920 -39.56 32.30 12.21
CA GLN A 920 -39.83 33.72 12.04
C GLN A 920 -39.68 34.03 10.55
N VAL A 921 -40.78 33.91 9.81
CA VAL A 921 -40.87 34.49 8.48
C VAL A 921 -40.79 36.00 8.69
N ASP A 922 -39.67 36.61 8.32
CA ASP A 922 -39.46 38.04 8.53
C ASP A 922 -40.61 38.82 7.87
N MET A 923 -41.39 39.54 8.67
CA MET A 923 -42.57 40.30 8.21
C MET A 923 -42.16 41.49 7.32
N PHE A 924 -40.85 41.79 7.27
CA PHE A 924 -40.17 42.73 6.38
C PHE A 924 -39.20 42.01 5.44
N GLY A 925 -39.57 40.82 4.94
CA GLY A 925 -38.79 40.01 4.01
C GLY A 925 -38.00 40.88 3.04
N VAL A 926 -36.69 40.94 3.26
CA VAL A 926 -35.75 41.74 2.50
C VAL A 926 -35.90 41.36 1.03
N LEU A 927 -36.55 42.22 0.25
CA LEU A 927 -36.45 42.41 -1.21
C LEU A 927 -35.74 41.26 -1.97
N ALA A 928 -36.34 40.08 -2.02
CA ALA A 928 -35.88 38.94 -2.81
C ALA A 928 -36.87 38.58 -3.93
N ASP A 929 -37.77 39.50 -4.29
CA ASP A 929 -38.59 39.43 -5.50
C ASP A 929 -37.99 40.36 -6.59
N ALA A 930 -36.76 40.05 -7.01
CA ALA A 930 -36.24 40.36 -8.35
C ALA A 930 -34.88 39.65 -8.53
N PRO A 931 -34.74 38.69 -9.47
CA PRO A 931 -33.44 38.11 -9.80
C PRO A 931 -32.40 39.12 -10.30
N GLU A 932 -32.80 40.36 -10.65
CA GLU A 932 -31.90 41.43 -11.11
C GLU A 932 -31.16 42.20 -10.00
N GLN A 933 -31.53 42.09 -8.72
CA GLN A 933 -30.84 42.84 -7.64
C GLN A 933 -29.67 42.07 -6.99
N VAL A 934 -29.58 40.75 -7.15
CA VAL A 934 -28.48 39.96 -6.58
C VAL A 934 -27.20 40.09 -7.42
N GLU A 935 -27.31 40.34 -8.73
CA GLU A 935 -26.17 40.61 -9.64
C GLU A 935 -25.28 41.79 -9.19
N GLN A 936 -25.77 42.70 -8.33
CA GLN A 936 -25.00 43.82 -7.76
C GLN A 936 -24.21 43.48 -6.48
N SER A 937 -24.21 42.22 -6.01
CA SER A 937 -23.61 41.83 -4.72
C SER A 937 -22.15 41.37 -4.80
N TYR A 938 -21.59 41.16 -6.00
CA TYR A 938 -20.18 40.79 -6.14
C TYR A 938 -19.29 42.02 -5.97
N SER A 939 -18.37 41.95 -5.00
CA SER A 939 -17.37 42.99 -4.77
C SER A 939 -16.57 43.29 -6.04
N THR A 940 -16.49 44.57 -6.40
CA THR A 940 -15.72 45.03 -7.57
C THR A 940 -14.22 44.97 -7.26
N VAL A 941 -13.59 43.84 -7.58
CA VAL A 941 -12.16 43.58 -7.36
C VAL A 941 -11.50 43.34 -8.72
N PRO A 942 -10.24 43.77 -8.96
CA PRO A 942 -9.53 43.38 -10.17
C PRO A 942 -9.41 41.84 -10.29
N PRO A 943 -9.52 41.26 -11.50
CA PRO A 943 -9.26 39.84 -11.71
C PRO A 943 -7.86 39.42 -11.25
N TRP A 944 -7.72 38.18 -10.81
CA TRP A 944 -6.41 37.64 -10.44
C TRP A 944 -5.47 37.56 -11.66
N PRO A 945 -4.16 37.82 -11.45
CA PRO A 945 -3.15 37.49 -12.45
C PRO A 945 -3.17 35.98 -12.78
N GLU A 946 -2.85 35.62 -14.01
CA GLU A 946 -2.82 34.22 -14.48
C GLU A 946 -1.92 33.34 -13.60
N GLN A 947 -0.78 33.85 -13.13
CA GLN A 947 0.11 33.14 -12.22
C GLN A 947 -0.59 32.72 -10.92
N VAL A 948 -1.39 33.61 -10.32
CA VAL A 948 -2.11 33.31 -9.07
C VAL A 948 -3.21 32.26 -9.30
N VAL A 949 -3.89 32.33 -10.44
CA VAL A 949 -4.91 31.35 -10.84
C VAL A 949 -4.26 29.97 -11.02
N LEU A 950 -3.16 29.90 -11.75
CA LEU A 950 -2.42 28.68 -12.04
C LEU A 950 -1.81 28.08 -10.77
N ASP A 951 -1.22 28.88 -9.91
CA ASP A 951 -0.67 28.42 -8.63
C ASP A 951 -1.78 27.88 -7.72
N GLY A 952 -2.97 28.51 -7.74
CA GLY A 952 -4.15 28.02 -7.04
C GLY A 952 -4.67 26.68 -7.58
N GLU A 953 -4.72 26.52 -8.92
CA GLU A 953 -5.05 25.24 -9.56
C GLU A 953 -4.04 24.16 -9.19
N ARG A 954 -2.75 24.48 -9.17
CA ARG A 954 -1.74 23.51 -8.78
C ARG A 954 -1.84 23.12 -7.30
N GLU A 955 -2.10 24.07 -6.41
CA GLU A 955 -2.26 23.77 -4.99
C GLU A 955 -3.46 22.86 -4.73
N THR A 956 -4.54 23.02 -5.52
CA THR A 956 -5.81 22.30 -5.36
C THR A 956 -5.87 21.00 -6.16
N LEU A 957 -5.55 21.04 -7.45
CA LEU A 957 -5.61 19.92 -8.40
C LEU A 957 -4.29 19.17 -8.55
N GLY A 958 -3.17 19.79 -8.16
CA GLY A 958 -1.82 19.24 -8.38
C GLY A 958 -1.23 19.52 -9.76
N LEU A 959 -1.99 20.10 -10.69
CA LEU A 959 -1.55 20.43 -12.06
C LEU A 959 -2.09 21.78 -12.52
N TYR A 960 -1.47 22.31 -13.58
CA TYR A 960 -1.93 23.50 -14.29
C TYR A 960 -2.94 23.10 -15.38
N LEU A 961 -4.23 23.35 -15.16
CA LEU A 961 -5.29 22.80 -16.02
C LEU A 961 -5.71 23.78 -17.11
N THR A 962 -5.94 25.05 -16.75
CA THR A 962 -6.45 26.08 -17.68
C THR A 962 -5.36 26.74 -18.52
N GLY A 963 -4.10 26.64 -18.11
CA GLY A 963 -2.95 27.25 -18.77
C GLY A 963 -1.63 26.63 -18.35
N HIS A 964 -0.51 27.28 -18.69
CA HIS A 964 0.83 26.88 -18.25
C HIS A 964 1.60 28.11 -17.81
N PRO A 965 2.42 28.07 -16.73
CA PRO A 965 3.15 29.25 -16.22
C PRO A 965 4.06 29.93 -17.25
N ILE A 966 4.46 29.20 -18.29
CA ILE A 966 5.27 29.73 -19.39
C ILE A 966 4.47 30.66 -20.33
N THR A 967 3.14 30.58 -20.33
CA THR A 967 2.25 31.26 -21.29
C THR A 967 2.42 32.77 -21.23
N GLN A 968 2.54 33.33 -20.02
CA GLN A 968 2.78 34.76 -19.80
C GLN A 968 4.10 35.26 -20.41
N TYR A 969 5.09 34.38 -20.56
CA TYR A 969 6.41 34.72 -21.09
C TYR A 969 6.56 34.40 -22.57
N ILE A 970 5.55 33.85 -23.27
CA ILE A 970 5.71 33.42 -24.68
C ILE A 970 6.25 34.56 -25.57
N LYS A 971 5.75 35.79 -25.38
CA LYS A 971 6.22 36.98 -26.12
C LYS A 971 7.68 37.34 -25.81
N GLU A 972 8.14 37.15 -24.57
CA GLU A 972 9.54 37.34 -24.16
C GLU A 972 10.44 36.20 -24.69
N ILE A 973 9.94 34.97 -24.63
CA ILE A 973 10.63 33.75 -25.08
C ILE A 973 10.87 33.77 -26.58
N GLU A 974 9.94 34.31 -27.38
CA GLU A 974 10.16 34.51 -28.82
C GLU A 974 11.44 35.33 -29.10
N ARG A 975 11.76 36.30 -28.24
CA ARG A 975 12.97 37.14 -28.36
C ARG A 975 14.24 36.43 -27.90
N TYR A 976 14.15 35.48 -26.98
CA TYR A 976 15.31 34.72 -26.46
C TYR A 976 15.65 33.48 -27.27
N ALA A 977 14.63 32.74 -27.71
CA ALA A 977 14.76 31.45 -28.38
C ALA A 977 14.40 31.48 -29.87
N GLY A 978 14.15 32.67 -30.45
CA GLY A 978 13.78 32.82 -31.86
C GLY A 978 12.44 32.18 -32.23
N GLY A 979 11.56 31.98 -31.25
CA GLY A 979 10.22 31.39 -31.44
C GLY A 979 10.17 29.88 -31.59
N VAL A 980 11.27 29.14 -31.38
CA VAL A 980 11.28 27.68 -31.45
C VAL A 980 10.66 27.09 -30.19
N ARG A 981 9.49 26.45 -30.33
CA ARG A 981 8.85 25.66 -29.27
C ARG A 981 9.51 24.28 -29.14
N LEU A 982 9.41 23.65 -27.97
CA LEU A 982 10.02 22.35 -27.70
C LEU A 982 9.54 21.26 -28.68
N LYS A 983 8.26 21.32 -29.09
CA LYS A 983 7.71 20.41 -30.11
C LYS A 983 8.33 20.56 -31.50
N ASP A 984 8.74 21.78 -31.85
CA ASP A 984 9.26 22.12 -33.18
C ASP A 984 10.80 22.08 -33.25
N MET A 985 11.44 21.63 -32.17
CA MET A 985 12.89 21.45 -32.12
C MET A 985 13.32 20.26 -32.98
N HIS A 986 14.40 20.46 -33.74
CA HIS A 986 15.00 19.42 -34.57
C HIS A 986 16.41 19.08 -34.07
N PRO A 987 16.89 17.84 -34.30
CA PRO A 987 18.26 17.47 -33.97
C PRO A 987 19.27 18.40 -34.67
N THR A 988 20.22 18.92 -33.90
CA THR A 988 21.23 19.85 -34.41
C THR A 988 22.51 19.13 -34.82
N ASP A 989 23.17 19.60 -35.88
CA ASP A 989 24.52 19.15 -36.25
C ASP A 989 25.53 19.43 -35.13
N ARG A 990 26.58 18.60 -35.05
CA ARG A 990 27.66 18.76 -34.04
C ARG A 990 28.23 20.17 -34.09
N GLY A 991 28.10 20.91 -32.99
CA GLY A 991 28.61 22.27 -32.84
C GLY A 991 27.57 23.39 -32.93
N LYS A 992 26.35 23.10 -33.43
CA LYS A 992 25.27 24.07 -33.49
C LYS A 992 24.52 24.08 -32.15
N MET A 993 24.42 25.26 -31.53
CA MET A 993 23.72 25.44 -30.26
C MET A 993 22.27 25.86 -30.53
N THR A 994 21.35 25.35 -29.74
CA THR A 994 19.94 25.80 -29.73
C THR A 994 19.53 26.08 -28.30
N THR A 995 18.63 27.04 -28.15
CA THR A 995 18.12 27.49 -26.85
C THR A 995 16.73 26.93 -26.66
N ALA A 996 16.53 26.22 -25.55
CA ALA A 996 15.26 25.70 -25.09
C ALA A 996 14.83 26.48 -23.85
N VAL A 997 13.55 26.80 -23.75
CA VAL A 997 12.97 27.47 -22.57
C VAL A 997 11.82 26.63 -22.05
N GLY A 998 11.80 26.39 -20.74
CA GLY A 998 10.75 25.61 -20.13
C GLY A 998 10.75 25.73 -18.60
N LEU A 999 9.65 25.30 -18.01
CA LEU A 999 9.50 25.13 -16.58
C LEU A 999 10.17 23.83 -16.14
N VAL A 1000 10.94 23.87 -15.06
CA VAL A 1000 11.54 22.66 -14.48
C VAL A 1000 10.48 21.84 -13.76
N LEU A 1001 10.12 20.69 -14.33
CA LEU A 1001 9.20 19.74 -13.70
C LEU A 1001 9.91 18.82 -12.70
N ALA A 1002 11.13 18.39 -13.03
CA ALA A 1002 11.86 17.44 -12.20
C ALA A 1002 13.36 17.58 -12.46
N ALA A 1003 14.15 17.48 -11.39
CA ALA A 1003 15.60 17.42 -11.44
C ALA A 1003 16.10 16.26 -10.57
N ARG A 1004 17.05 15.49 -11.09
CA ARG A 1004 17.71 14.38 -10.38
C ARG A 1004 19.20 14.39 -10.65
N VAL A 1005 19.98 14.00 -9.65
CA VAL A 1005 21.41 13.75 -9.80
C VAL A 1005 21.62 12.24 -9.76
N MET A 1006 22.22 11.69 -10.81
CA MET A 1006 22.49 10.26 -10.95
C MET A 1006 23.99 10.01 -11.05
N VAL A 1007 24.44 8.87 -10.55
CA VAL A 1007 25.81 8.39 -10.73
C VAL A 1007 25.82 7.39 -11.89
N THR A 1008 26.63 7.64 -12.90
CA THR A 1008 26.77 6.74 -14.06
C THR A 1008 27.54 5.47 -13.68
N LYS A 1009 27.42 4.40 -14.49
CA LYS A 1009 28.19 3.14 -14.31
C LYS A 1009 29.72 3.32 -14.27
N ARG A 1010 30.23 4.49 -14.68
CA ARG A 1010 31.65 4.87 -14.66
C ARG A 1010 32.04 5.75 -13.46
N GLY A 1011 31.11 6.01 -12.52
CA GLY A 1011 31.35 6.79 -11.31
C GLY A 1011 31.13 8.31 -11.43
N ASN A 1012 30.87 8.84 -12.64
CA ASN A 1012 30.66 10.28 -12.83
C ASN A 1012 29.23 10.71 -12.46
N ARG A 1013 29.09 11.86 -11.80
CA ARG A 1013 27.79 12.48 -11.45
C ARG A 1013 27.22 13.24 -12.65
N ILE A 1014 25.96 12.99 -12.98
CA ILE A 1014 25.21 13.69 -14.02
C ILE A 1014 23.92 14.26 -13.44
N GLY A 1015 23.53 15.47 -13.88
CA GLY A 1015 22.22 16.04 -13.60
C GLY A 1015 21.28 15.77 -14.76
N VAL A 1016 20.08 15.27 -14.48
CA VAL A 1016 19.00 15.15 -15.46
C VAL A 1016 17.84 16.02 -15.01
N CYS A 1017 17.43 16.95 -15.87
CA CYS A 1017 16.34 17.90 -15.65
C CYS A 1017 15.31 17.75 -16.78
N THR A 1018 14.02 17.92 -16.49
CA THR A 1018 12.96 17.91 -17.52
C THR A 1018 12.33 19.30 -17.62
N LEU A 1019 12.40 19.90 -18.82
CA LEU A 1019 11.74 21.17 -19.13
C LEU A 1019 10.41 20.93 -19.83
N ASP A 1020 9.41 21.72 -19.48
CA ASP A 1020 8.09 21.74 -20.12
C ASP A 1020 7.71 23.14 -20.59
N ASP A 1021 7.21 23.25 -21.82
CA ASP A 1021 6.76 24.50 -22.44
C ASP A 1021 5.29 24.49 -22.89
N ARG A 1022 4.48 23.55 -22.38
CA ARG A 1022 3.10 23.24 -22.82
C ARG A 1022 3.01 22.57 -24.20
N SER A 1023 3.96 22.81 -25.10
CA SER A 1023 3.97 22.21 -26.44
C SER A 1023 4.62 20.83 -26.46
N GLY A 1024 5.61 20.61 -25.58
CA GLY A 1024 6.30 19.35 -25.41
C GLY A 1024 7.23 19.37 -24.20
N ARG A 1025 7.84 18.21 -23.91
CA ARG A 1025 8.82 18.06 -22.83
C ARG A 1025 10.19 17.76 -23.43
N LEU A 1026 11.23 18.35 -22.84
CA LEU A 1026 12.61 18.14 -23.24
C LEU A 1026 13.44 17.66 -22.05
N GLU A 1027 14.07 16.48 -22.18
CA GLU A 1027 15.04 16.01 -21.19
C GLU A 1027 16.39 16.72 -21.42
N ILE A 1028 16.92 17.27 -20.35
CA ILE A 1028 18.13 18.06 -20.30
C ILE A 1028 19.17 17.36 -19.45
N MET A 1029 20.37 17.18 -20.00
CA MET A 1029 21.49 16.55 -19.30
C MET A 1029 22.62 17.54 -19.03
N LEU A 1030 23.05 17.61 -17.77
CA LEU A 1030 24.22 18.34 -17.28
C LEU A 1030 25.33 17.36 -16.91
N PHE A 1031 26.47 17.47 -17.59
CA PHE A 1031 27.70 16.75 -17.22
C PHE A 1031 28.39 17.43 -16.02
N THR A 1032 29.37 16.75 -15.41
CA THR A 1032 30.02 17.13 -14.15
C THR A 1032 30.36 18.63 -14.05
N ASP A 1033 31.06 19.18 -15.04
CA ASP A 1033 31.48 20.60 -15.03
C ASP A 1033 30.30 21.59 -15.01
N ALA A 1034 29.22 21.27 -15.73
CA ALA A 1034 28.01 22.10 -15.75
C ALA A 1034 27.15 21.87 -14.51
N LEU A 1035 27.15 20.66 -13.97
CA LEU A 1035 26.41 20.30 -12.77
C LEU A 1035 26.96 21.06 -11.56
N GLU A 1036 28.27 21.06 -11.34
CA GLU A 1036 28.89 21.78 -10.21
C GLU A 1036 28.59 23.29 -10.23
N LYS A 1037 28.55 23.88 -11.43
CA LYS A 1037 28.30 25.31 -11.60
C LYS A 1037 26.82 25.69 -11.44
N TYR A 1038 25.90 24.90 -12.00
CA TYR A 1038 24.48 25.27 -12.10
C TYR A 1038 23.56 24.43 -11.19
N GLN A 1039 24.11 23.66 -10.23
CA GLN A 1039 23.30 22.80 -9.35
C GLN A 1039 22.19 23.57 -8.61
N HIS A 1040 22.48 24.79 -8.16
CA HIS A 1040 21.55 25.65 -7.42
C HIS A 1040 20.37 26.15 -8.29
N LEU A 1041 20.47 26.09 -9.61
CA LEU A 1041 19.40 26.46 -10.54
C LEU A 1041 18.45 25.30 -10.84
N LEU A 1042 18.84 24.06 -10.54
CA LEU A 1042 18.05 22.85 -10.78
C LEU A 1042 17.00 22.62 -9.69
N GLU A 1043 16.24 23.65 -9.39
CA GLU A 1043 15.09 23.60 -8.51
C GLU A 1043 13.81 23.42 -9.32
N LYS A 1044 12.84 22.69 -8.76
CA LYS A 1044 11.49 22.60 -9.32
C LYS A 1044 10.90 24.00 -9.47
N ASP A 1045 10.08 24.18 -10.49
CA ASP A 1045 9.23 25.37 -10.70
C ASP A 1045 9.95 26.65 -11.12
N ARG A 1046 11.26 26.57 -11.34
CA ARG A 1046 11.99 27.64 -12.00
C ARG A 1046 11.83 27.54 -13.51
N ILE A 1047 11.66 28.69 -14.16
CA ILE A 1047 11.74 28.78 -15.61
C ILE A 1047 13.21 28.95 -15.96
N LEU A 1048 13.71 28.00 -16.74
CA LEU A 1048 15.10 27.98 -17.15
C LEU A 1048 15.21 28.10 -18.66
N ILE A 1049 16.23 28.85 -19.06
CA ILE A 1049 16.65 29.03 -20.43
C ILE A 1049 17.95 28.24 -20.57
N ALA A 1050 17.87 27.14 -21.28
CA ALA A 1050 18.98 26.20 -21.44
C ALA A 1050 19.49 26.29 -22.87
N SER A 1051 20.80 26.54 -23.04
CA SER A 1051 21.47 26.55 -24.33
C SER A 1051 22.38 25.34 -24.46
N GLY A 1052 22.12 24.52 -25.48
CA GLY A 1052 22.73 23.21 -25.62
C GLY A 1052 22.69 22.64 -27.02
N GLN A 1053 23.28 21.46 -27.17
CA GLN A 1053 23.18 20.66 -28.39
C GLN A 1053 22.00 19.70 -28.24
N VAL A 1054 21.11 19.71 -29.23
CA VAL A 1054 19.94 18.82 -29.26
C VAL A 1054 20.29 17.59 -30.08
N SER A 1055 20.18 16.43 -29.46
CA SER A 1055 20.34 15.12 -30.07
C SER A 1055 19.02 14.37 -30.01
N PHE A 1056 18.70 13.61 -31.06
CA PHE A 1056 17.59 12.68 -30.98
C PHE A 1056 18.02 11.49 -30.11
N ASP A 1057 17.20 11.16 -29.13
CA ASP A 1057 17.39 9.98 -28.31
C ASP A 1057 16.43 8.90 -28.80
N ASP A 1058 16.95 7.94 -29.56
CA ASP A 1058 16.18 6.81 -30.09
C ASP A 1058 15.44 6.03 -28.98
N PHE A 1059 15.96 6.11 -27.75
CA PHE A 1059 15.45 5.45 -26.55
C PHE A 1059 14.15 6.08 -26.03
N SER A 1060 14.13 7.38 -25.71
CA SER A 1060 12.92 8.07 -25.24
C SER A 1060 11.94 8.41 -26.37
N GLY A 1061 12.34 8.28 -27.64
CA GLY A 1061 11.54 8.76 -28.78
C GLY A 1061 11.33 10.28 -28.75
N GLY A 1062 12.15 10.98 -27.94
CA GLY A 1062 12.10 12.39 -27.69
C GLY A 1062 13.47 13.02 -27.89
N LEU A 1063 13.50 14.34 -27.87
CA LEU A 1063 14.73 15.10 -28.03
C LEU A 1063 15.44 15.15 -26.67
N LYS A 1064 16.77 14.98 -26.67
CA LYS A 1064 17.62 15.22 -25.51
C LYS A 1064 18.53 16.40 -25.79
N MET A 1065 18.69 17.26 -24.79
CA MET A 1065 19.62 18.38 -24.89
C MET A 1065 20.77 18.25 -23.90
N THR A 1066 21.99 18.31 -24.42
CA THR A 1066 23.19 18.45 -23.57
C THR A 1066 23.47 19.93 -23.35
N VAL A 1067 23.42 20.37 -22.08
CA VAL A 1067 23.54 21.79 -21.73
C VAL A 1067 24.97 22.22 -21.55
N ARG A 1068 25.29 23.40 -22.06
CA ARG A 1068 26.53 24.12 -21.74
C ARG A 1068 26.28 25.36 -20.90
N GLU A 1069 25.17 26.05 -21.13
CA GLU A 1069 24.80 27.28 -20.42
C GLU A 1069 23.34 27.17 -19.96
N LEU A 1070 23.11 27.45 -18.69
CA LEU A 1070 21.82 27.46 -18.04
C LEU A 1070 21.64 28.85 -17.42
N MET A 1071 20.50 29.47 -17.66
CA MET A 1071 20.16 30.81 -17.16
C MET A 1071 18.75 30.79 -16.60
N ASP A 1072 18.50 31.61 -15.59
CA ASP A 1072 17.13 31.91 -15.16
C ASP A 1072 16.52 33.05 -16.00
N ILE A 1073 15.22 33.30 -15.82
CA ILE A 1073 14.51 34.35 -16.55
C ILE A 1073 15.04 35.76 -16.22
N SER A 1074 15.54 35.99 -15.00
CA SER A 1074 16.03 37.30 -14.56
C SER A 1074 17.39 37.60 -15.19
N GLU A 1075 18.30 36.62 -15.18
CA GLU A 1075 19.60 36.66 -15.87
C GLU A 1075 19.42 36.82 -17.38
N ALA A 1076 18.45 36.13 -17.98
CA ALA A 1076 18.15 36.30 -19.40
C ALA A 1076 17.65 37.70 -19.72
N ARG A 1077 16.78 38.28 -18.89
CA ARG A 1077 16.36 39.67 -19.04
C ARG A 1077 17.52 40.65 -18.92
N GLU A 1078 18.43 40.45 -17.96
CA GLU A 1078 19.62 41.31 -17.84
C GLU A 1078 20.58 41.20 -19.04
N LYS A 1079 20.67 40.01 -19.66
CA LYS A 1079 21.54 39.75 -20.81
C LYS A 1079 20.98 40.28 -22.14
N TYR A 1080 19.67 40.14 -22.35
CA TYR A 1080 19.03 40.41 -23.64
C TYR A 1080 18.20 41.70 -23.69
N ALA A 1081 17.67 42.21 -22.58
CA ALA A 1081 16.86 43.43 -22.58
C ALA A 1081 17.74 44.69 -22.53
N ARG A 1082 17.39 45.71 -23.33
CA ARG A 1082 18.09 46.99 -23.39
C ARG A 1082 17.50 48.07 -22.48
N GLY A 1083 16.22 47.94 -22.12
CA GLY A 1083 15.53 48.92 -21.29
C GLY A 1083 14.17 48.43 -20.80
N LEU A 1084 13.67 49.04 -19.72
CA LEU A 1084 12.28 48.87 -19.27
C LEU A 1084 11.47 50.07 -19.75
N ALA A 1085 10.49 49.86 -20.63
CA ALA A 1085 9.61 50.89 -21.15
C ALA A 1085 8.31 50.97 -20.32
N ILE A 1086 8.03 52.17 -19.82
CA ILE A 1086 6.77 52.50 -19.15
C ILE A 1086 6.08 53.57 -20.00
N SER A 1087 4.90 53.29 -20.52
CA SER A 1087 4.11 54.22 -21.32
C SER A 1087 3.05 54.87 -20.43
N LEU A 1088 2.94 56.20 -20.47
CA LEU A 1088 1.94 56.97 -19.70
C LEU A 1088 1.18 57.90 -20.63
N THR A 1089 -0.13 58.00 -20.42
CA THR A 1089 -1.00 58.95 -21.13
C THR A 1089 -1.26 60.21 -20.30
N ASP A 1090 -1.60 61.33 -20.97
CA ASP A 1090 -1.87 62.65 -20.34
C ASP A 1090 -2.91 62.56 -19.20
N ARG A 1091 -3.92 61.68 -19.33
CA ARG A 1091 -4.97 61.47 -18.32
C ARG A 1091 -4.50 60.72 -17.06
N GLN A 1092 -3.35 60.06 -17.10
CA GLN A 1092 -2.84 59.23 -16.01
C GLN A 1092 -1.84 59.97 -15.12
N ILE A 1093 -1.38 61.16 -15.50
CA ILE A 1093 -0.37 61.89 -14.72
C ILE A 1093 -1.01 62.58 -13.53
N ASP A 1094 -0.67 62.09 -12.34
CA ASP A 1094 -0.92 62.74 -11.05
C ASP A 1094 0.33 62.59 -10.16
N ASP A 1095 0.56 63.55 -9.26
CA ASP A 1095 1.68 63.55 -8.31
C ASP A 1095 1.64 62.31 -7.40
N GLN A 1096 0.44 61.77 -7.13
CA GLN A 1096 0.31 60.51 -6.39
C GLN A 1096 0.82 59.30 -7.17
N LEU A 1097 0.56 59.23 -8.48
CA LEU A 1097 1.03 58.12 -9.32
C LEU A 1097 2.56 58.15 -9.46
N LEU A 1098 3.13 59.33 -9.67
CA LEU A 1098 4.58 59.50 -9.77
C LEU A 1098 5.30 59.12 -8.47
N ASN A 1099 4.71 59.45 -7.31
CA ASN A 1099 5.24 59.02 -6.02
C ASN A 1099 5.14 57.50 -5.82
N ARG A 1100 4.02 56.87 -6.19
CA ARG A 1100 3.89 55.39 -6.11
C ARG A 1100 4.85 54.68 -7.06
N LEU A 1101 4.98 55.15 -8.29
CA LEU A 1101 5.94 54.61 -9.26
C LEU A 1101 7.38 54.74 -8.76
N ARG A 1102 7.71 55.87 -8.09
CA ARG A 1102 9.01 56.05 -7.43
C ARG A 1102 9.23 55.04 -6.31
N GLN A 1103 8.21 54.80 -5.47
CA GLN A 1103 8.27 53.87 -4.35
C GLN A 1103 8.43 52.41 -4.81
N SER A 1104 7.77 51.99 -5.88
CA SER A 1104 7.97 50.64 -6.45
C SER A 1104 9.33 50.47 -7.12
N LEU A 1105 9.89 51.51 -7.75
CA LEU A 1105 11.21 51.42 -8.40
C LEU A 1105 12.40 51.51 -7.42
N GLU A 1106 12.22 52.12 -6.24
CA GLU A 1106 13.30 52.41 -5.28
C GLU A 1106 13.98 51.16 -4.66
N PRO A 1107 13.24 50.12 -4.22
CA PRO A 1107 13.82 48.87 -3.71
C PRO A 1107 14.67 48.12 -4.74
N HIS A 1108 14.44 48.35 -6.04
CA HIS A 1108 15.04 47.59 -7.14
C HIS A 1108 16.16 48.33 -7.87
N ARG A 1109 16.68 49.46 -7.34
CA ARG A 1109 17.68 50.35 -7.99
C ARG A 1109 19.09 49.75 -8.22
N SER A 1110 19.34 48.50 -7.83
CA SER A 1110 20.66 47.87 -7.90
C SER A 1110 20.90 47.05 -9.18
N GLY A 1111 20.09 47.24 -10.22
CA GLY A 1111 20.18 46.44 -11.44
C GLY A 1111 20.98 47.06 -12.59
N THR A 1112 20.94 46.40 -13.75
CA THR A 1112 21.74 46.76 -14.93
C THR A 1112 20.95 47.52 -15.99
N ILE A 1113 19.60 47.42 -15.99
CA ILE A 1113 18.73 47.88 -17.08
C ILE A 1113 18.22 49.31 -16.85
N PRO A 1114 18.34 50.23 -17.84
CA PRO A 1114 17.80 51.57 -17.74
C PRO A 1114 16.27 51.61 -17.88
N VAL A 1115 15.62 52.50 -17.13
CA VAL A 1115 14.18 52.77 -17.26
C VAL A 1115 13.92 53.89 -18.28
N HIS A 1116 12.99 53.64 -19.20
CA HIS A 1116 12.49 54.57 -20.22
C HIS A 1116 11.02 54.86 -19.96
N LEU A 1117 10.68 56.15 -19.87
CA LEU A 1117 9.31 56.61 -19.78
C LEU A 1117 8.88 57.17 -21.14
N TYR A 1118 7.86 56.56 -21.73
CA TYR A 1118 7.21 57.06 -22.94
C TYR A 1118 5.99 57.85 -22.54
N TYR A 1119 6.10 59.17 -22.62
CA TYR A 1119 4.97 60.04 -22.42
C TYR A 1119 4.23 60.24 -23.74
N GLN A 1120 2.98 59.76 -23.79
CA GLN A 1120 2.14 59.81 -24.98
C GLN A 1120 1.03 60.86 -24.81
N ARG A 1121 1.10 61.89 -25.66
CA ARG A 1121 0.07 62.91 -25.85
C ARG A 1121 -0.57 62.73 -27.22
N GLU A 1122 -1.75 63.30 -27.46
CA GLU A 1122 -2.43 63.21 -28.78
C GLU A 1122 -1.54 63.70 -29.94
N ASP A 1123 -0.66 64.68 -29.69
CA ASP A 1123 0.16 65.32 -30.73
C ASP A 1123 1.58 64.74 -30.89
N ALA A 1124 2.12 64.06 -29.86
CA ALA A 1124 3.51 63.60 -29.85
C ALA A 1124 3.78 62.52 -28.79
N ARG A 1125 4.80 61.68 -29.05
CA ARG A 1125 5.35 60.71 -28.10
C ARG A 1125 6.77 61.12 -27.69
N ALA A 1126 6.99 61.45 -26.42
CA ALA A 1126 8.29 61.81 -25.88
C ALA A 1126 8.91 60.62 -25.12
N ARG A 1127 10.17 60.30 -25.42
CA ARG A 1127 10.95 59.30 -24.68
C ARG A 1127 11.85 59.99 -23.66
N LEU A 1128 11.61 59.76 -22.37
CA LEU A 1128 12.43 60.25 -21.27
C LEU A 1128 13.23 59.08 -20.68
N ARG A 1129 14.55 59.15 -20.78
CA ARG A 1129 15.45 58.16 -20.16
C ARG A 1129 15.78 58.62 -18.74
N PHE A 1130 15.52 57.77 -17.75
CA PHE A 1130 15.88 58.07 -16.37
C PHE A 1130 17.41 58.06 -16.18
N GLY A 1131 17.89 58.79 -15.17
CA GLY A 1131 19.33 58.94 -14.88
C GLY A 1131 20.01 57.62 -14.50
N ALA A 1132 21.36 57.60 -14.50
CA ALA A 1132 22.14 56.39 -14.25
C ALA A 1132 21.89 55.70 -12.89
N ALA A 1133 21.35 56.43 -11.91
CA ALA A 1133 20.95 55.90 -10.60
C ALA A 1133 19.64 55.08 -10.62
N TRP A 1134 18.92 55.08 -11.75
CA TRP A 1134 17.66 54.37 -11.94
C TRP A 1134 17.84 53.23 -12.94
N ARG A 1135 18.70 52.29 -12.55
CA ARG A 1135 18.80 51.00 -13.21
C ARG A 1135 18.15 49.94 -12.35
N VAL A 1136 17.33 49.10 -12.95
CA VAL A 1136 16.54 48.13 -12.20
C VAL A 1136 16.84 46.72 -12.63
N THR A 1137 16.73 45.78 -11.69
CA THR A 1137 16.69 44.35 -12.01
C THR A 1137 15.23 44.03 -12.36
N PRO A 1138 14.94 43.55 -13.58
CA PRO A 1138 13.58 43.31 -14.06
C PRO A 1138 13.01 42.00 -13.48
N ALA A 1139 12.93 41.92 -12.15
CA ALA A 1139 12.29 40.81 -11.46
C ALA A 1139 10.77 40.84 -11.71
N ASP A 1140 10.13 39.67 -11.70
CA ASP A 1140 8.68 39.57 -11.93
C ASP A 1140 7.84 40.36 -10.92
N ALA A 1141 8.30 40.45 -9.66
CA ALA A 1141 7.66 41.27 -8.64
C ALA A 1141 7.53 42.74 -9.08
N LEU A 1142 8.60 43.32 -9.62
CA LEU A 1142 8.63 44.70 -10.08
C LEU A 1142 7.72 44.92 -11.29
N LEU A 1143 7.75 44.00 -12.26
CA LEU A 1143 6.91 44.10 -13.46
C LEU A 1143 5.42 43.99 -13.11
N ASN A 1144 5.05 43.08 -12.20
CA ASN A 1144 3.67 42.90 -11.76
C ASN A 1144 3.16 44.10 -10.97
N GLU A 1145 3.97 44.68 -10.07
CA GLU A 1145 3.62 45.92 -9.37
C GLU A 1145 3.40 47.08 -10.35
N LEU A 1146 4.30 47.26 -11.31
CA LEU A 1146 4.18 48.33 -12.31
C LEU A 1146 2.96 48.12 -13.21
N ARG A 1147 2.70 46.90 -13.66
CA ARG A 1147 1.51 46.56 -14.47
C ARG A 1147 0.21 46.81 -13.70
N THR A 1148 0.19 46.54 -12.40
CA THR A 1148 -0.96 46.84 -11.53
C THR A 1148 -1.18 48.35 -11.40
N LEU A 1149 -0.10 49.14 -11.38
CA LEU A 1149 -0.13 50.60 -11.23
C LEU A 1149 -0.52 51.34 -12.51
N VAL A 1150 0.01 50.96 -13.67
CA VAL A 1150 -0.16 51.72 -14.94
C VAL A 1150 -0.91 50.97 -16.04
N GLY A 1151 -1.16 49.67 -15.88
CA GLY A 1151 -1.84 48.79 -16.83
C GLY A 1151 -0.90 47.82 -17.56
N ASN A 1152 -1.40 46.63 -17.90
CA ASN A 1152 -0.63 45.54 -18.52
C ASN A 1152 0.03 45.91 -19.85
N GLU A 1153 -0.64 46.67 -20.71
CA GLU A 1153 -0.12 47.06 -22.04
C GLU A 1153 0.85 48.24 -22.00
N GLN A 1154 0.99 48.90 -20.84
CA GLN A 1154 1.80 50.10 -20.69
C GLN A 1154 3.21 49.80 -20.18
N VAL A 1155 3.50 48.57 -19.74
CA VAL A 1155 4.82 48.15 -19.25
C VAL A 1155 5.39 47.07 -20.16
N GLU A 1156 6.48 47.39 -20.86
CA GLU A 1156 7.12 46.51 -21.83
C GLU A 1156 8.64 46.47 -21.61
N LEU A 1157 9.26 45.32 -21.87
CA LEU A 1157 10.72 45.19 -21.92
C LEU A 1157 11.19 45.47 -23.35
N GLU A 1158 12.10 46.44 -23.52
CA GLU A 1158 12.70 46.74 -24.82
C GLU A 1158 13.80 45.72 -25.13
N PHE A 1159 13.59 44.95 -26.19
CA PHE A 1159 14.59 44.09 -26.83
C PHE A 1159 15.03 44.70 -28.17
N ASP A 1160 16.14 44.23 -28.73
CA ASP A 1160 16.58 44.61 -30.08
C ASP A 1160 15.66 44.11 -31.21
#